data_AF-A0A0C2D7F9-F1
#
_entry.id   AF-A0A0C2D7F9-F1
#
_cell.length_a   1.000
_cell.length_b   1.000
_cell.length_c   1.000
_cell.angle_alpha   90.00
_cell.angle_beta   90.00
_cell.angle_gamma   90.00
#
_symmetry.space_group_name_H-M   'P 1'
#
loop_
_entity.id
_entity.type
_entity.pdbx_description
1 polymer ?
#
loop_
_entity_poly.entity_id
_entity_poly.type
_entity_poly.pdbx_seq_one_letter_code
_entity_poly.pdbx_strand_id
1 'polypeptide(L)'
;MIATIGASAALATKASELQAELATGAVAFEQQPSPRGFVTVAALDSLDRGLDRQQRRRALLEYALADLLARTPKLHQPVLVVVVSDTDQTADATAQDLAQLATGKLELGPMERVSHGRAGWFAALCRAEALLQDSRVEAVLVVATDSHCDLASVAALARASAILGEDNRDGLIPGEGACVALCCRADSPLAQLGGATRCEVVGVGREPAPFTGPRPNLSQGLSALFEQLGARSPGATELVVDCQTGESRFTKEFHAAYLRNGPLMPEPLVTQSTAAPFGDAGVATPGLALLIAQQFTGPHGRALIYASDDAGHLGAAIIVSPERSVLRQRLSELWSDPNQRDAAAGYRGREDSLDRHLEELGYLQLDRLDDLDSAQTPWFELFPIEARIQAHLDALALGGANTIERATLACSETAFDRSRGALLVAASWFTAPPLLEAVCRLAAQMDAVELDELAGAIELGTHPAPLVSALLAHESGDVRRCGVELAAAVTDIPEPELAALLNDETESVRGAAAIALARRGTTQRTDLLVAAATRAPETVGYVAALVWLGHAGALSRLRWLLGQSPPIAEQAARWLSIAGEPGDMRAIHERLTQLEATPTALEALGNAGLVESLPFLLDGLDHDDEPVVEAAACALDRITGAGLREDLLDEDGLLEVRRCIDPKTWRTWLDGRQWPAGRLRDGQPFSVQACWNELIAGSSERLRRRWAADELALRGGAATQVVVRWSVDRQRKALDRWGNELRRLGVL
;
A
#
# COMPACT_ATOMS: atom_id res chain seq x y z
N MET A 1 20.03 22.02 -11.82
CA MET A 1 18.76 21.44 -11.34
C MET A 1 18.00 20.87 -12.54
N ILE A 2 17.30 19.76 -12.35
CA ILE A 2 16.25 19.30 -13.27
C ILE A 2 14.94 19.80 -12.66
N ALA A 3 14.38 20.88 -13.21
CA ALA A 3 13.21 21.57 -12.66
C ALA A 3 11.96 20.69 -12.70
N THR A 4 11.74 20.01 -13.82
CA THR A 4 10.64 19.07 -14.03
C THR A 4 10.99 18.16 -15.19
N ILE A 5 10.35 16.99 -15.23
CA ILE A 5 10.48 15.99 -16.28
C ILE A 5 9.08 15.56 -16.71
N GLY A 6 8.84 15.49 -18.02
CA GLY A 6 7.71 14.79 -18.60
C GLY A 6 8.20 13.49 -19.22
N ALA A 7 7.42 12.42 -19.06
CA ALA A 7 7.85 11.09 -19.49
C ALA A 7 6.66 10.21 -19.89
N SER A 8 6.92 9.31 -20.83
CA SER A 8 6.01 8.26 -21.27
C SER A 8 6.81 6.98 -21.56
N ALA A 9 6.23 5.82 -21.26
CA ALA A 9 6.83 4.50 -21.49
C ALA A 9 5.73 3.43 -21.46
N ALA A 10 6.09 2.15 -21.55
CA ALA A 10 5.16 1.02 -21.55
C ALA A 10 4.07 1.08 -20.47
N LEU A 11 4.42 1.52 -19.26
CA LEU A 11 3.52 1.53 -18.11
C LEU A 11 2.52 2.69 -18.09
N ALA A 12 2.82 3.86 -18.67
CA ALA A 12 1.95 5.03 -18.62
C ALA A 12 2.42 6.21 -19.50
N THR A 13 1.56 7.22 -19.63
CA THR A 13 1.79 8.39 -20.51
C THR A 13 2.31 9.64 -19.77
N LYS A 14 2.41 9.58 -18.45
CA LYS A 14 2.85 10.70 -17.60
C LYS A 14 3.84 10.22 -16.54
N ALA A 15 4.78 11.07 -16.15
CA ALA A 15 5.78 10.77 -15.12
C ALA A 15 5.15 10.38 -13.77
N SER A 16 4.08 11.04 -13.34
CA SER A 16 3.40 10.70 -12.08
C SER A 16 2.67 9.35 -12.16
N GLU A 17 2.09 9.01 -13.31
CA GLU A 17 1.45 7.71 -13.53
C GLU A 17 2.53 6.62 -13.58
N LEU A 18 3.65 6.83 -14.28
CA LEU A 18 4.80 5.92 -14.29
C LEU A 18 5.35 5.68 -12.87
N GLN A 19 5.45 6.72 -12.03
CA GLN A 19 5.88 6.56 -10.64
C GLN A 19 4.88 5.77 -9.78
N ALA A 20 3.58 5.95 -10.03
CA ALA A 20 2.55 5.16 -9.35
C ALA A 20 2.64 3.68 -9.75
N GLU A 21 2.80 3.39 -11.05
CA GLU A 21 2.98 2.02 -11.56
C GLU A 21 4.29 1.38 -11.09
N LEU A 22 5.36 2.16 -10.96
CA LEU A 22 6.61 1.69 -10.32
C LEU A 22 6.38 1.30 -8.86
N ALA A 23 5.60 2.09 -8.12
CA ALA A 23 5.30 1.85 -6.71
C ALA A 23 4.44 0.59 -6.48
N THR A 24 3.55 0.27 -7.42
CA THR A 24 2.74 -0.95 -7.38
C THR A 24 3.52 -2.21 -7.76
N GLY A 25 4.70 -2.04 -8.37
CA GLY A 25 5.47 -3.14 -8.95
C GLY A 25 4.91 -3.63 -10.28
N ALA A 26 4.12 -2.80 -10.97
CA ALA A 26 3.53 -3.17 -12.25
C ALA A 26 4.58 -3.35 -13.34
N VAL A 27 4.31 -4.30 -14.24
CA VAL A 27 5.09 -4.54 -15.46
C VAL A 27 4.13 -4.59 -16.65
N ALA A 28 4.50 -3.95 -17.76
CA ALA A 28 3.72 -3.95 -19.00
C ALA A 28 4.37 -4.87 -20.04
N PHE A 29 4.51 -6.15 -19.70
CA PHE A 29 5.05 -7.15 -20.61
C PHE A 29 3.96 -7.80 -21.44
N GLU A 30 4.12 -7.76 -22.76
CA GLU A 30 3.22 -8.43 -23.70
C GLU A 30 4.00 -9.33 -24.67
N GLN A 31 3.30 -10.31 -25.25
CA GLN A 31 3.86 -11.20 -26.26
C GLN A 31 3.61 -10.66 -27.67
N GLN A 32 4.66 -10.53 -28.47
CA GLN A 32 4.61 -10.09 -29.85
C GLN A 32 5.22 -11.12 -30.80
N PRO A 33 4.67 -11.33 -32.01
CA PRO A 33 5.27 -12.24 -32.98
C PRO A 33 6.63 -11.74 -33.48
N SER A 34 7.56 -12.67 -33.66
CA SER A 34 8.87 -12.46 -34.26
C SER A 34 9.19 -13.59 -35.27
N PRO A 35 10.22 -13.43 -36.12
CA PRO A 35 10.69 -14.50 -37.01
C PRO A 35 11.13 -15.79 -36.32
N ARG A 36 11.33 -15.78 -34.98
CA ARG A 36 11.76 -16.93 -34.18
C ARG A 36 10.73 -17.36 -33.13
N GLY A 37 9.45 -17.03 -33.34
CA GLY A 37 8.37 -17.31 -32.39
C GLY A 37 7.90 -16.06 -31.66
N PHE A 38 7.24 -16.22 -30.51
CA PHE A 38 6.79 -15.08 -29.70
C PHE A 38 7.91 -14.58 -28.79
N VAL A 39 7.97 -13.27 -28.63
CA VAL A 39 8.93 -12.61 -27.74
C VAL A 39 8.21 -11.62 -26.84
N THR A 40 8.76 -11.44 -25.65
CA THR A 40 8.28 -10.46 -24.69
C THR A 40 8.76 -9.06 -25.08
N VAL A 41 7.85 -8.09 -25.10
CA VAL A 41 8.15 -6.66 -25.28
C VAL A 41 7.51 -5.85 -24.17
N ALA A 42 8.08 -4.68 -23.88
CA ALA A 42 7.51 -3.68 -22.98
C ALA A 42 7.02 -2.49 -23.81
N ALA A 43 5.77 -2.56 -24.28
CA ALA A 43 5.17 -1.56 -25.18
C ALA A 43 4.01 -0.84 -24.51
N LEU A 44 3.80 0.42 -24.86
CA LEU A 44 2.66 1.21 -24.39
C LEU A 44 1.39 0.73 -25.11
N ASP A 45 0.48 0.14 -24.33
CA ASP A 45 -0.79 -0.47 -24.76
C ASP A 45 -1.70 0.47 -25.56
N SER A 46 -1.70 1.76 -25.24
CA SER A 46 -2.53 2.78 -25.89
C SER A 46 -2.05 3.16 -27.30
N LEU A 47 -0.88 2.70 -27.73
CA LEU A 47 -0.36 2.95 -29.08
C LEU A 47 -0.69 1.79 -30.02
N ASP A 48 -1.23 2.13 -31.21
CA ASP A 48 -1.50 1.15 -32.27
C ASP A 48 -0.24 0.34 -32.62
N ARG A 49 -0.38 -0.99 -32.64
CA ARG A 49 0.68 -1.97 -32.95
C ARG A 49 1.14 -1.88 -34.41
N GLY A 50 0.33 -1.30 -35.30
CA GLY A 50 0.68 -1.09 -36.70
C GLY A 50 1.67 0.06 -36.93
N LEU A 51 1.94 0.90 -35.93
CA LEU A 51 2.83 2.05 -36.06
C LEU A 51 4.29 1.62 -36.24
N ASP A 52 5.00 2.30 -37.14
CA ASP A 52 6.44 2.12 -37.30
C ASP A 52 7.23 2.79 -36.16
N ARG A 53 8.54 2.51 -36.10
CA ARG A 53 9.44 3.06 -35.07
C ARG A 53 9.33 4.58 -34.94
N GLN A 54 9.25 5.30 -36.07
CA GLN A 54 9.26 6.76 -36.06
C GLN A 54 7.92 7.31 -35.55
N GLN A 55 6.81 6.72 -35.97
CA GLN A 55 5.48 7.07 -35.51
C GLN A 55 5.33 6.81 -34.00
N ARG A 56 5.83 5.67 -33.49
CA ARG A 56 5.83 5.36 -32.06
C ARG A 56 6.65 6.38 -31.25
N ARG A 57 7.88 6.68 -31.68
CA ARG A 57 8.74 7.69 -31.03
C ARG A 57 8.10 9.07 -30.96
N ARG A 58 7.43 9.50 -32.04
CA ARG A 58 6.71 10.77 -32.09
C ARG A 58 5.54 10.80 -31.10
N ALA A 59 4.75 9.73 -31.03
CA ALA A 59 3.61 9.65 -30.10
C ALA A 59 4.07 9.66 -28.63
N LEU A 60 5.13 8.90 -28.31
CA LEU A 60 5.74 8.92 -26.97
C LEU A 60 6.26 10.33 -26.62
N LEU A 61 6.95 10.99 -27.56
CA LEU A 61 7.45 12.35 -27.37
C LEU A 61 6.30 13.36 -27.16
N GLU A 62 5.18 13.20 -27.85
CA GLU A 62 3.99 14.03 -27.65
C GLU A 62 3.45 13.91 -26.22
N TYR A 63 3.32 12.69 -25.70
CA TYR A 63 2.89 12.48 -24.31
C TYR A 63 3.89 13.09 -23.31
N ALA A 64 5.18 12.82 -23.47
CA ALA A 64 6.22 13.32 -22.57
C ALA A 64 6.29 14.86 -22.59
N LEU A 65 6.16 15.48 -23.77
CA LEU A 65 6.14 16.94 -23.88
C LEU A 65 4.86 17.54 -23.27
N ALA A 66 3.70 16.93 -23.50
CA ALA A 66 2.44 17.40 -22.92
C ALA A 66 2.46 17.35 -21.38
N ASP A 67 3.00 16.27 -20.82
CA ASP A 67 3.16 16.08 -19.37
C ASP A 67 4.15 17.11 -18.77
N LEU A 68 5.27 17.39 -19.46
CA LEU A 68 6.18 18.47 -19.06
C LEU A 68 5.47 19.83 -19.06
N LEU A 69 4.82 20.18 -20.16
CA LEU A 69 4.20 21.50 -20.37
C LEU A 69 3.08 21.76 -19.36
N ALA A 70 2.34 20.72 -18.95
CA ALA A 70 1.30 20.83 -17.92
C ALA A 70 1.84 21.32 -16.56
N ARG A 71 3.14 21.12 -16.29
CA ARG A 71 3.81 21.53 -15.05
C ARG A 71 4.78 22.70 -15.23
N THR A 72 4.97 23.17 -16.47
CA THR A 72 5.95 24.20 -16.79
C THR A 72 5.28 25.56 -16.79
N PRO A 73 5.73 26.53 -15.96
CA PRO A 73 5.23 27.89 -16.05
C PRO A 73 5.60 28.49 -17.41
N LYS A 74 4.88 29.54 -17.83
CA LYS A 74 5.18 30.21 -19.09
C LYS A 74 6.62 30.72 -19.10
N LEU A 75 7.42 30.25 -20.05
CA LEU A 75 8.80 30.68 -20.25
C LEU A 75 8.82 31.92 -21.16
N HIS A 76 9.63 32.92 -20.81
CA HIS A 76 9.71 34.20 -21.51
C HIS A 76 10.90 34.31 -22.46
N GLN A 77 11.77 33.30 -22.49
CA GLN A 77 12.95 33.23 -23.35
C GLN A 77 12.94 31.92 -24.15
N PRO A 78 13.53 31.92 -25.36
CA PRO A 78 13.73 30.71 -26.12
C PRO A 78 14.56 29.69 -25.33
N VAL A 79 14.10 28.44 -25.31
CA VAL A 79 14.74 27.35 -24.57
C VAL A 79 15.66 26.58 -25.50
N LEU A 80 16.96 26.51 -25.18
CA LEU A 80 17.89 25.66 -25.93
C LEU A 80 17.53 24.19 -25.74
N VAL A 81 17.76 23.38 -26.77
CA VAL A 81 17.42 21.95 -26.75
C VAL A 81 18.67 21.13 -26.99
N VAL A 82 18.83 20.05 -26.23
CA VAL A 82 19.81 18.99 -26.48
C VAL A 82 19.04 17.70 -26.74
N VAL A 83 19.09 17.23 -27.98
CA VAL A 83 18.42 16.00 -28.44
C VAL A 83 19.39 14.83 -28.33
N VAL A 84 19.00 13.81 -27.58
CA VAL A 84 19.72 12.54 -27.43
C VAL A 84 19.19 11.55 -28.44
N SER A 85 20.07 10.89 -29.18
CA SER A 85 19.70 9.88 -30.17
C SER A 85 20.81 8.87 -30.40
N ASP A 86 20.53 7.76 -31.08
CA ASP A 86 21.56 6.80 -31.49
C ASP A 86 22.32 7.24 -32.74
N THR A 87 21.63 7.95 -33.65
CA THR A 87 22.18 8.37 -34.95
C THR A 87 21.81 9.82 -35.27
N ASP A 88 22.56 10.43 -36.19
CA ASP A 88 22.26 11.80 -36.63
C ASP A 88 20.91 11.91 -37.33
N GLN A 89 20.53 10.90 -38.11
CA GLN A 89 19.24 10.86 -38.80
C GLN A 89 18.07 10.82 -37.82
N THR A 90 18.20 10.02 -36.76
CA THR A 90 17.16 9.92 -35.73
C THR A 90 17.09 11.19 -34.89
N ALA A 91 18.23 11.83 -34.60
CA ALA A 91 18.27 13.11 -33.91
C ALA A 91 17.56 14.21 -34.73
N ASP A 92 17.78 14.26 -36.04
CA ASP A 92 17.11 15.20 -36.95
C ASP A 92 15.60 15.01 -37.00
N ALA A 93 15.15 13.77 -37.06
CA ALA A 93 13.73 13.44 -37.05
C ALA A 93 13.06 13.85 -35.72
N THR A 94 13.69 13.53 -34.59
CA THR A 94 13.21 13.93 -33.25
C THR A 94 13.18 15.46 -33.08
N ALA A 95 14.18 16.18 -33.59
CA ALA A 95 14.21 17.64 -33.55
C ALA A 95 13.05 18.26 -34.36
N GLN A 96 12.76 17.70 -35.54
CA GLN A 96 11.62 18.13 -36.37
C GLN A 96 10.27 17.86 -35.69
N ASP A 97 10.09 16.66 -35.12
CA ASP A 97 8.87 16.31 -34.39
C ASP A 97 8.67 17.22 -33.17
N LEU A 98 9.73 17.46 -32.39
CA LEU A 98 9.68 18.36 -31.24
C LEU A 98 9.27 19.79 -31.64
N ALA A 99 9.86 20.34 -32.71
CA ALA A 99 9.52 21.66 -33.19
C ALA A 99 8.04 21.78 -33.59
N GLN A 100 7.50 20.74 -34.24
CA GLN A 100 6.08 20.70 -34.60
C GLN A 100 5.18 20.61 -33.35
N LEU A 101 5.49 19.71 -32.42
CA LEU A 101 4.68 19.46 -31.22
C LEU A 101 4.69 20.65 -30.23
N ALA A 102 5.80 21.39 -30.17
CA ALA A 102 5.98 22.56 -29.31
C ALA A 102 5.40 23.85 -29.92
N THR A 103 5.01 23.85 -31.20
CA THR A 103 4.53 25.04 -31.90
C THR A 103 3.37 25.70 -31.14
N GLY A 104 3.53 27.00 -30.82
CA GLY A 104 2.54 27.79 -30.08
C GLY A 104 2.46 27.49 -28.58
N LYS A 105 3.23 26.52 -28.08
CA LYS A 105 3.26 26.12 -26.66
C LYS A 105 4.56 26.52 -25.98
N LEU A 106 5.69 26.40 -26.70
CA LEU A 106 7.02 26.73 -26.20
C LEU A 106 7.89 27.30 -27.33
N GLU A 107 8.62 28.38 -27.04
CA GLU A 107 9.61 28.92 -27.95
C GLU A 107 10.92 28.13 -27.85
N LEU A 108 11.23 27.35 -28.88
CA LEU A 108 12.47 26.57 -28.95
C LEU A 108 13.59 27.41 -29.57
N GLY A 109 14.73 27.45 -28.90
CA GLY A 109 15.97 28.01 -29.43
C GLY A 109 16.76 27.00 -30.27
N PRO A 110 18.05 27.29 -30.56
CA PRO A 110 18.94 26.33 -31.20
C PRO A 110 18.92 24.94 -30.55
N MET A 111 18.94 23.91 -31.41
CA MET A 111 18.97 22.51 -31.00
C MET A 111 20.36 21.91 -31.26
N GLU A 112 20.92 21.26 -30.25
CA GLU A 112 22.14 20.48 -30.32
C GLU A 112 21.83 18.98 -30.23
N ARG A 113 22.76 18.14 -30.69
CA ARG A 113 22.58 16.68 -30.78
C ARG A 113 23.66 15.96 -30.01
N VAL A 114 23.30 14.83 -29.40
CA VAL A 114 24.22 13.94 -28.69
C VAL A 114 23.95 12.51 -29.12
N SER A 115 24.99 11.83 -29.63
CA SER A 115 24.91 10.48 -30.19
C SER A 115 25.83 9.49 -29.46
N HIS A 116 25.50 9.16 -28.20
CA HIS A 116 26.28 8.24 -27.34
C HIS A 116 25.40 7.11 -26.74
N GLY A 117 24.39 6.65 -27.47
CA GLY A 117 23.48 5.61 -27.01
C GLY A 117 22.87 5.92 -25.64
N ARG A 118 22.79 4.91 -24.76
CA ARG A 118 22.27 5.06 -23.39
C ARG A 118 23.11 6.01 -22.53
N ALA A 119 24.39 6.21 -22.83
CA ALA A 119 25.21 7.22 -22.12
C ALA A 119 24.91 8.66 -22.58
N GLY A 120 24.19 8.83 -23.69
CA GLY A 120 23.90 10.12 -24.31
C GLY A 120 23.13 11.09 -23.42
N TRP A 121 22.24 10.59 -22.56
CA TRP A 121 21.52 11.43 -21.60
C TRP A 121 22.47 12.20 -20.66
N PHE A 122 23.50 11.54 -20.14
CA PHE A 122 24.48 12.17 -19.25
C PHE A 122 25.36 13.17 -20.00
N ALA A 123 25.74 12.86 -21.23
CA ALA A 123 26.43 13.83 -22.10
C ALA A 123 25.56 15.06 -22.39
N ALA A 124 24.25 14.88 -22.58
CA ALA A 124 23.32 15.99 -22.74
C ALA A 124 23.14 16.80 -21.45
N LEU A 125 23.14 16.18 -20.28
CA LEU A 125 23.14 16.88 -18.99
C LEU A 125 24.45 17.67 -18.76
N CYS A 126 25.62 17.11 -19.08
CA CYS A 126 26.89 17.85 -19.06
C CYS A 126 26.83 19.05 -20.00
N ARG A 127 26.22 18.89 -21.19
CA ARG A 127 26.06 19.99 -22.13
C ARG A 127 25.09 21.06 -21.63
N ALA A 128 23.97 20.66 -21.05
CA ALA A 128 23.02 21.57 -20.42
C ALA A 128 23.67 22.35 -19.26
N GLU A 129 24.48 21.69 -18.42
CA GLU A 129 25.26 22.34 -17.37
C GLU A 129 26.18 23.43 -17.95
N ALA A 130 26.95 23.12 -18.99
CA ALA A 130 27.83 24.09 -19.64
C ALA A 130 27.07 25.28 -20.23
N LEU A 131 25.92 25.04 -20.88
CA LEU A 131 25.08 26.10 -21.45
C LEU A 131 24.47 27.00 -20.36
N LEU A 132 24.05 26.43 -19.24
CA LEU A 132 23.51 27.17 -18.10
C LEU A 132 24.58 27.98 -17.37
N GLN A 133 25.83 27.50 -17.33
CA GLN A 133 26.97 28.23 -16.72
C GLN A 133 27.37 29.46 -17.54
N ASP A 134 27.23 29.43 -18.87
CA ASP A 134 27.47 30.59 -19.75
C ASP A 134 26.49 31.76 -19.48
N SER A 135 25.47 31.56 -18.62
CA SER A 135 24.51 32.58 -18.13
C SER A 135 23.68 33.29 -19.20
N ARG A 136 23.68 32.79 -20.44
CA ARG A 136 22.93 33.36 -21.57
C ARG A 136 21.51 32.82 -21.73
N VAL A 137 21.17 31.79 -20.96
CA VAL A 137 19.88 31.09 -21.02
C VAL A 137 19.38 30.75 -19.63
N GLU A 138 18.08 30.84 -19.44
CA GLU A 138 17.42 30.51 -18.17
C GLU A 138 17.22 29.00 -18.00
N ALA A 139 16.95 28.30 -19.11
CA ALA A 139 16.63 26.89 -19.12
C ALA A 139 17.17 26.17 -20.38
N VAL A 140 17.35 24.85 -20.26
CA VAL A 140 17.73 23.94 -21.34
C VAL A 140 16.82 22.72 -21.30
N LEU A 141 16.28 22.31 -22.44
CA LEU A 141 15.56 21.05 -22.60
C LEU A 141 16.53 19.93 -22.97
N VAL A 142 16.46 18.82 -22.25
CA VAL A 142 17.08 17.55 -22.65
C VAL A 142 15.97 16.63 -23.12
N VAL A 143 16.08 16.12 -24.34
CA VAL A 143 15.03 15.35 -25.02
C VAL A 143 15.58 14.02 -25.48
N ALA A 144 14.95 12.92 -25.08
CA ALA A 144 15.28 11.57 -25.52
C ALA A 144 14.00 10.80 -25.84
N THR A 145 13.97 10.07 -26.95
CA THR A 145 12.86 9.19 -27.31
C THR A 145 13.39 8.01 -28.11
N ASP A 146 12.94 6.81 -27.77
CA ASP A 146 13.20 5.62 -28.57
C ASP A 146 12.09 4.57 -28.46
N SER A 147 12.08 3.64 -29.42
CA SER A 147 11.22 2.46 -29.39
C SER A 147 11.88 1.31 -30.14
N HIS A 148 11.82 0.13 -29.54
CA HIS A 148 12.19 -1.16 -30.15
C HIS A 148 10.99 -2.09 -30.33
N CYS A 149 9.77 -1.61 -30.03
CA CYS A 149 8.56 -2.42 -29.99
C CYS A 149 7.85 -2.57 -31.35
N ASP A 150 8.25 -1.82 -32.38
CA ASP A 150 7.70 -2.01 -33.72
C ASP A 150 8.13 -3.37 -34.32
N LEU A 151 7.29 -3.94 -35.19
CA LEU A 151 7.52 -5.26 -35.78
C LEU A 151 8.87 -5.38 -36.51
N ALA A 152 9.36 -4.30 -37.15
CA ALA A 152 10.60 -4.35 -37.90
C ALA A 152 11.82 -4.38 -36.95
N SER A 153 11.80 -3.58 -35.88
CA SER A 153 12.83 -3.61 -34.83
C SER A 153 12.86 -4.93 -34.08
N VAL A 154 11.70 -5.44 -33.65
CA VAL A 154 11.58 -6.76 -33.01
C VAL A 154 12.13 -7.85 -33.93
N ALA A 155 11.75 -7.84 -35.22
CA ALA A 155 12.27 -8.81 -36.17
C ALA A 155 13.79 -8.70 -36.39
N ALA A 156 14.35 -7.49 -36.37
CA ALA A 156 15.79 -7.27 -36.50
C ALA A 156 16.55 -7.81 -35.28
N LEU A 157 16.08 -7.49 -34.07
CA LEU A 157 16.66 -7.96 -32.81
C LEU A 157 16.55 -9.49 -32.67
N ALA A 158 15.41 -10.08 -33.05
CA ALA A 158 15.23 -11.53 -33.06
C ALA A 158 16.18 -12.23 -34.04
N ARG A 159 16.38 -11.68 -35.25
CA ARG A 159 17.36 -12.22 -36.22
C ARG A 159 18.79 -12.15 -35.69
N ALA A 160 19.11 -11.12 -34.92
CA ALA A 160 20.40 -10.97 -34.25
C ALA A 160 20.57 -11.86 -33.00
N SER A 161 19.53 -12.58 -32.57
CA SER A 161 19.50 -13.34 -31.31
C SER A 161 19.70 -12.47 -30.06
N ALA A 162 19.27 -11.21 -30.11
CA ALA A 162 19.48 -10.25 -29.02
C ALA A 162 18.35 -10.24 -27.98
N ILE A 163 17.16 -10.73 -28.34
CA ILE A 163 15.96 -10.67 -27.49
C ILE A 163 15.91 -11.81 -26.48
N LEU A 164 15.40 -11.54 -25.28
CA LEU A 164 15.04 -12.55 -24.29
C LEU A 164 13.98 -13.51 -24.82
N GLY A 165 14.30 -14.80 -24.87
CA GLY A 165 13.39 -15.84 -25.32
C GLY A 165 13.97 -17.24 -25.16
N GLU A 166 13.32 -18.24 -25.74
CA GLU A 166 13.77 -19.64 -25.63
C GLU A 166 15.20 -19.84 -26.15
N ASP A 167 15.56 -19.17 -27.24
CA ASP A 167 16.88 -19.24 -27.88
C ASP A 167 17.96 -18.41 -27.17
N ASN A 168 17.57 -17.38 -26.41
CA ASN A 168 18.50 -16.52 -25.68
C ASN A 168 17.92 -16.16 -24.31
N ARG A 169 18.40 -16.85 -23.27
CA ARG A 169 18.03 -16.60 -21.87
C ARG A 169 18.76 -15.41 -21.24
N ASP A 170 19.72 -14.82 -21.94
CA ASP A 170 20.51 -13.65 -21.53
C ASP A 170 20.34 -12.53 -22.57
N GLY A 171 19.08 -12.30 -22.97
CA GLY A 171 18.71 -11.31 -23.97
C GLY A 171 17.99 -10.11 -23.36
N LEU A 172 17.87 -9.04 -24.15
CA LEU A 172 17.14 -7.84 -23.75
C LEU A 172 15.63 -8.00 -24.00
N ILE A 173 14.82 -7.27 -23.23
CA ILE A 173 13.39 -7.09 -23.52
C ILE A 173 13.24 -5.79 -24.31
N PRO A 174 12.76 -5.80 -25.58
CA PRO A 174 12.55 -4.57 -26.34
C PRO A 174 11.56 -3.67 -25.61
N GLY A 175 11.96 -2.43 -25.37
CA GLY A 175 11.14 -1.42 -24.70
C GLY A 175 10.98 -0.17 -25.54
N GLU A 176 10.27 0.79 -24.96
CA GLU A 176 10.10 2.11 -25.54
C GLU A 176 9.83 3.18 -24.49
N GLY A 177 10.18 4.42 -24.82
CA GLY A 177 9.86 5.55 -23.97
C GLY A 177 10.34 6.87 -24.53
N ALA A 178 9.85 7.94 -23.92
CA ALA A 178 10.33 9.29 -24.14
C ALA A 178 10.47 10.03 -22.81
N CYS A 179 11.47 10.89 -22.74
CA CYS A 179 11.76 11.76 -21.61
C CYS A 179 12.11 13.15 -22.11
N VAL A 180 11.44 14.15 -21.54
CA VAL A 180 11.75 15.57 -21.76
C VAL A 180 12.01 16.19 -20.40
N ALA A 181 13.21 16.68 -20.17
CA ALA A 181 13.61 17.29 -18.90
C ALA A 181 13.94 18.78 -19.08
N LEU A 182 13.36 19.63 -18.23
CA LEU A 182 13.68 21.05 -18.17
C LEU A 182 14.78 21.27 -17.13
N CYS A 183 15.98 21.62 -17.59
CA CYS A 183 17.13 21.92 -16.74
C CYS A 183 17.25 23.42 -16.50
N CYS A 184 17.59 23.82 -15.28
CA CYS A 184 17.81 25.22 -14.90
C CYS A 184 18.93 25.37 -13.86
N ARG A 185 19.35 26.60 -13.60
CA ARG A 185 20.28 26.93 -12.50
C ARG A 185 19.58 26.80 -11.14
N ALA A 186 20.34 26.51 -10.10
CA ALA A 186 19.79 26.29 -8.75
C ALA A 186 19.13 27.53 -8.12
N ASP A 187 19.51 28.72 -8.57
CA ASP A 187 18.95 30.01 -8.16
C ASP A 187 17.83 30.50 -9.10
N SER A 188 17.44 29.73 -10.12
CA SER A 188 16.29 30.03 -10.97
C SER A 188 14.98 29.80 -10.21
N PRO A 189 13.92 30.60 -10.43
CA PRO A 189 12.58 30.28 -9.94
C PRO A 189 12.08 28.90 -10.37
N LEU A 190 12.55 28.38 -11.51
CA LEU A 190 12.21 27.05 -12.00
C LEU A 190 12.73 25.94 -11.06
N ALA A 191 13.77 26.18 -10.27
CA ALA A 191 14.27 25.24 -9.27
C ALA A 191 13.34 25.10 -8.06
N GLN A 192 12.32 25.96 -7.93
CA GLN A 192 11.31 25.92 -6.87
C GLN A 192 10.02 25.23 -7.33
N LEU A 193 9.94 24.82 -8.61
CA LEU A 193 8.86 23.93 -9.04
C LEU A 193 8.95 22.67 -8.19
N GLY A 194 7.83 22.26 -7.61
CA GLY A 194 7.90 21.06 -6.81
C GLY A 194 8.16 19.84 -7.72
N GLY A 195 8.93 18.90 -7.18
CA GLY A 195 9.52 17.79 -7.93
C GLY A 195 10.88 18.13 -8.56
N ALA A 196 11.34 19.37 -8.43
CA ALA A 196 12.67 19.77 -8.87
C ALA A 196 13.74 18.92 -8.19
N THR A 197 14.59 18.32 -9.02
CA THR A 197 15.55 17.32 -8.63
C THR A 197 16.96 17.86 -8.80
N ARG A 198 17.80 17.69 -7.79
CA ARG A 198 19.17 18.18 -7.83
C ARG A 198 20.08 17.11 -8.41
N CYS A 199 20.62 17.38 -9.59
CA CYS A 199 21.80 16.67 -10.09
C CYS A 199 23.03 17.29 -9.40
N GLU A 200 23.62 16.59 -8.44
CA GLU A 200 24.81 17.06 -7.71
C GLU A 200 26.05 17.02 -8.58
N VAL A 201 26.19 15.93 -9.33
CA VAL A 201 27.30 15.74 -10.25
C VAL A 201 26.83 14.87 -11.40
N VAL A 202 27.25 15.21 -12.61
CA VAL A 202 27.14 14.37 -13.80
C VAL A 202 28.54 14.19 -14.40
N GLY A 203 28.79 13.00 -14.96
CA GLY A 203 30.03 12.68 -15.63
C GLY A 203 29.80 11.73 -16.81
N VAL A 204 30.75 11.78 -17.74
CA VAL A 204 30.82 10.89 -18.90
C VAL A 204 32.22 10.30 -18.96
N GLY A 205 32.33 9.08 -19.47
CA GLY A 205 33.58 8.35 -19.57
C GLY A 205 33.58 7.42 -20.78
N ARG A 206 34.65 6.63 -20.90
CA ARG A 206 34.75 5.61 -21.94
C ARG A 206 35.43 4.36 -21.42
N GLU A 207 34.85 3.20 -21.72
CA GLU A 207 35.49 1.92 -21.45
C GLU A 207 36.61 1.67 -22.48
N PRO A 208 37.87 1.49 -22.06
CA PRO A 208 38.98 1.23 -22.98
C PRO A 208 38.86 -0.11 -23.74
N ALA A 209 38.10 -1.07 -23.20
CA ALA A 209 37.80 -2.35 -23.84
C ALA A 209 36.28 -2.57 -23.89
N PRO A 210 35.57 -1.92 -24.85
CA PRO A 210 34.11 -2.04 -24.97
C PRO A 210 33.68 -3.45 -25.38
N PHE A 211 32.41 -3.78 -25.19
CA PHE A 211 31.86 -5.11 -25.52
C PHE A 211 31.94 -5.46 -27.01
N THR A 212 31.89 -4.45 -27.89
CA THR A 212 32.09 -4.62 -29.35
C THR A 212 33.56 -4.81 -29.75
N GLY A 213 34.49 -4.61 -28.81
CA GLY A 213 35.92 -4.70 -29.03
C GLY A 213 36.50 -6.12 -28.87
N PRO A 214 37.74 -6.35 -29.33
CA PRO A 214 38.38 -7.67 -29.27
C PRO A 214 38.96 -8.03 -27.89
N ARG A 215 38.98 -7.09 -26.95
CA ARG A 215 39.54 -7.28 -25.59
C ARG A 215 38.41 -7.41 -24.58
N PRO A 216 38.56 -8.22 -23.52
CA PRO A 216 37.52 -8.34 -22.49
C PRO A 216 37.34 -7.01 -21.75
N ASN A 217 36.08 -6.67 -21.46
CA ASN A 217 35.73 -5.54 -20.61
C ASN A 217 36.16 -5.84 -19.16
N LEU A 218 37.00 -4.97 -18.58
CA LEU A 218 37.51 -5.08 -17.20
C LEU A 218 36.95 -3.98 -16.28
N SER A 219 35.97 -3.23 -16.77
CA SER A 219 35.24 -2.16 -16.09
C SER A 219 36.15 -1.01 -15.64
N GLN A 220 37.24 -0.77 -16.37
CA GLN A 220 38.23 0.23 -15.99
C GLN A 220 37.66 1.63 -16.15
N GLY A 221 36.95 1.88 -17.25
CA GLY A 221 36.27 3.14 -17.52
C GLY A 221 35.15 3.40 -16.53
N LEU A 222 34.32 2.39 -16.23
CA LEU A 222 33.21 2.55 -15.29
C LEU A 222 33.72 2.77 -13.86
N SER A 223 34.79 2.06 -13.46
CA SER A 223 35.42 2.27 -12.15
C SER A 223 35.96 3.68 -12.00
N ALA A 224 36.66 4.19 -13.02
CA ALA A 224 37.22 5.54 -13.01
C ALA A 224 36.12 6.61 -13.03
N LEU A 225 35.00 6.36 -13.72
CA LEU A 225 33.85 7.25 -13.71
C LEU A 225 33.24 7.36 -12.30
N PHE A 226 33.01 6.24 -11.62
CA PHE A 226 32.50 6.26 -10.24
C PHE A 226 33.48 6.93 -9.27
N GLU A 227 34.78 6.68 -9.40
CA GLU A 227 35.81 7.36 -8.60
C GLU A 227 35.77 8.87 -8.82
N GLN A 228 35.66 9.32 -10.08
CA GLN A 228 35.55 10.74 -10.44
C GLN A 228 34.30 11.40 -9.85
N LEU A 229 33.15 10.70 -9.88
CA LEU A 229 31.90 11.18 -9.30
C LEU A 229 32.01 11.29 -7.78
N GLY A 230 32.53 10.26 -7.11
CA GLY A 230 32.72 10.26 -5.66
C GLY A 230 33.72 11.32 -5.18
N ALA A 231 34.74 11.64 -5.99
CA ALA A 231 35.67 12.72 -5.69
C ALA A 231 35.03 14.12 -5.83
N ARG A 232 34.12 14.30 -6.80
CA ARG A 232 33.43 15.57 -7.07
C ARG A 232 32.21 15.80 -6.18
N SER A 233 31.55 14.74 -5.74
CA SER A 233 30.45 14.77 -4.79
C SER A 233 30.63 13.69 -3.72
N PRO A 234 31.46 13.95 -2.69
CA PRO A 234 31.73 12.98 -1.63
C PRO A 234 30.48 12.59 -0.85
N GLY A 235 30.41 11.31 -0.47
CA GLY A 235 29.33 10.73 0.34
C GLY A 235 28.78 9.46 -0.29
N ALA A 236 28.05 8.68 0.51
CA ALA A 236 27.37 7.48 0.05
C ALA A 236 26.08 7.78 -0.73
N THR A 237 25.73 6.91 -1.66
CA THR A 237 24.40 6.81 -2.29
C THR A 237 23.61 5.69 -1.65
N GLU A 238 22.32 5.91 -1.43
CA GLU A 238 21.37 4.96 -0.86
C GLU A 238 20.81 4.00 -1.90
N LEU A 239 20.83 4.39 -3.17
CA LEU A 239 20.27 3.65 -4.29
C LEU A 239 21.18 3.73 -5.51
N VAL A 240 21.36 2.61 -6.21
CA VAL A 240 21.91 2.59 -7.57
C VAL A 240 20.81 2.23 -8.55
N VAL A 241 20.62 3.05 -9.59
CA VAL A 241 19.71 2.74 -10.70
C VAL A 241 20.53 2.42 -11.94
N ASP A 242 20.43 1.17 -12.41
CA ASP A 242 21.08 0.74 -13.64
C ASP A 242 20.17 1.00 -14.85
N CYS A 243 20.75 1.64 -15.87
CA CYS A 243 20.08 1.90 -17.14
C CYS A 243 20.42 0.83 -18.18
N GLN A 244 20.55 -0.42 -17.76
CA GLN A 244 21.05 -1.53 -18.58
C GLN A 244 19.91 -2.40 -19.09
N THR A 245 20.21 -3.30 -20.04
CA THR A 245 19.23 -4.13 -20.77
C THR A 245 18.80 -5.41 -20.05
N GLY A 246 19.36 -5.68 -18.86
CA GLY A 246 19.17 -6.92 -18.10
C GLY A 246 20.17 -8.05 -18.44
N GLU A 247 21.01 -7.87 -19.46
CA GLU A 247 22.00 -8.88 -19.86
C GLU A 247 23.15 -9.01 -18.84
N SER A 248 23.59 -10.25 -18.57
CA SER A 248 24.57 -10.60 -17.53
C SER A 248 25.92 -9.90 -17.68
N ARG A 249 26.27 -9.50 -18.90
CA ARG A 249 27.51 -8.76 -19.20
C ARG A 249 27.57 -7.39 -18.54
N PHE A 250 26.44 -6.67 -18.48
CA PHE A 250 26.37 -5.36 -17.82
C PHE A 250 26.39 -5.52 -16.29
N THR A 251 25.75 -6.55 -15.75
CA THR A 251 25.84 -6.88 -14.31
C THR A 251 27.28 -7.17 -13.90
N LYS A 252 28.04 -7.93 -14.71
CA LYS A 252 29.47 -8.20 -14.46
C LYS A 252 30.31 -6.92 -14.48
N GLU A 253 30.03 -6.02 -15.44
CA GLU A 253 30.72 -4.73 -15.53
C GLU A 253 30.46 -3.86 -14.29
N PHE A 254 29.20 -3.79 -13.87
CA PHE A 254 28.81 -3.07 -12.67
C PHE A 254 29.46 -3.64 -11.40
N HIS A 255 29.35 -4.95 -11.16
CA HIS A 255 29.92 -5.58 -9.96
C HIS A 255 31.43 -5.33 -9.83
N ALA A 256 32.17 -5.38 -10.93
CA ALA A 256 33.60 -5.09 -10.91
C ALA A 256 33.91 -3.62 -10.59
N ALA A 257 33.10 -2.67 -11.09
CA ALA A 257 33.24 -1.26 -10.77
C ALA A 257 32.79 -0.93 -9.33
N TYR A 258 31.71 -1.55 -8.87
CA TYR A 258 31.16 -1.46 -7.53
C TYR A 258 32.17 -1.87 -6.45
N LEU A 259 32.79 -3.05 -6.58
CA LEU A 259 33.76 -3.56 -5.61
C LEU A 259 34.99 -2.65 -5.44
N ARG A 260 35.30 -1.81 -6.44
CA ARG A 260 36.39 -0.83 -6.39
C ARG A 260 35.95 0.52 -5.81
N ASN A 261 34.65 0.75 -5.67
CA ASN A 261 34.03 2.01 -5.29
C ASN A 261 33.04 1.86 -4.11
N GLY A 262 33.28 0.90 -3.22
CA GLY A 262 32.43 0.63 -2.04
C GLY A 262 32.07 1.85 -1.17
N PRO A 263 32.95 2.87 -0.97
CA PRO A 263 32.56 4.06 -0.22
C PRO A 263 31.43 4.89 -0.86
N LEU A 264 31.29 4.86 -2.18
CA LEU A 264 30.20 5.53 -2.88
C LEU A 264 28.89 4.75 -2.75
N MET A 265 28.95 3.43 -2.65
CA MET A 265 27.81 2.50 -2.64
C MET A 265 27.99 1.50 -1.47
N PRO A 266 27.64 1.88 -0.23
CA PRO A 266 27.86 1.02 0.94
C PRO A 266 26.89 -0.18 0.98
N GLU A 267 27.23 -1.19 1.77
CA GLU A 267 26.36 -2.34 2.04
C GLU A 267 25.32 -2.03 3.15
N PRO A 268 24.08 -2.57 3.07
CA PRO A 268 23.56 -3.42 1.99
C PRO A 268 23.33 -2.64 0.70
N LEU A 269 23.85 -3.15 -0.42
CA LEU A 269 23.69 -2.52 -1.73
C LEU A 269 22.22 -2.62 -2.18
N VAL A 270 21.58 -1.47 -2.39
CA VAL A 270 20.23 -1.38 -2.95
C VAL A 270 20.32 -0.97 -4.42
N THR A 271 19.81 -1.82 -5.30
CA THR A 271 19.79 -1.59 -6.75
C THR A 271 18.38 -1.64 -7.32
N GLN A 272 18.12 -0.83 -8.34
CA GLN A 272 16.91 -0.89 -9.17
C GLN A 272 17.31 -0.92 -10.65
N SER A 273 16.68 -1.78 -11.44
CA SER A 273 16.91 -1.84 -12.88
C SER A 273 15.79 -1.18 -13.65
N THR A 274 16.12 -0.40 -14.67
CA THR A 274 15.13 0.14 -15.61
C THR A 274 14.51 -0.91 -16.51
N ALA A 275 15.22 -2.02 -16.79
CA ALA A 275 14.74 -3.05 -17.69
C ALA A 275 13.55 -3.84 -17.11
N ALA A 276 13.46 -3.94 -15.78
CA ALA A 276 12.36 -4.66 -15.12
C ALA A 276 10.98 -4.02 -15.38
N PRO A 277 10.78 -2.70 -15.23
CA PRO A 277 9.49 -2.06 -15.53
C PRO A 277 9.31 -1.65 -17.00
N PHE A 278 10.40 -1.33 -17.73
CA PHE A 278 10.31 -0.66 -19.04
C PHE A 278 10.92 -1.41 -20.21
N GLY A 279 11.59 -2.55 -19.96
CA GLY A 279 12.51 -3.11 -20.95
C GLY A 279 13.61 -2.13 -21.34
N ASP A 280 14.18 -2.32 -22.52
CA ASP A 280 15.19 -1.43 -23.09
C ASP A 280 14.53 -0.32 -23.92
N ALA A 281 14.33 0.85 -23.30
CA ALA A 281 13.81 2.06 -23.95
C ALA A 281 14.91 2.88 -24.67
N GLY A 282 16.05 2.27 -24.98
CA GLY A 282 17.16 2.89 -25.71
C GLY A 282 17.67 4.16 -25.04
N VAL A 283 17.78 5.25 -25.80
CA VAL A 283 18.30 6.53 -25.30
C VAL A 283 17.42 7.20 -24.23
N ALA A 284 16.14 6.80 -24.11
CA ALA A 284 15.23 7.35 -23.11
C ALA A 284 15.42 6.72 -21.72
N THR A 285 16.05 5.54 -21.63
CA THR A 285 16.23 4.76 -20.40
C THR A 285 16.81 5.56 -19.22
N PRO A 286 17.87 6.38 -19.38
CA PRO A 286 18.40 7.15 -18.25
C PRO A 286 17.49 8.28 -17.77
N GLY A 287 16.60 8.79 -18.64
CA GLY A 287 15.55 9.72 -18.23
C GLY A 287 14.49 9.03 -17.37
N LEU A 288 14.11 7.80 -17.72
CA LEU A 288 13.20 6.97 -16.92
C LEU A 288 13.82 6.55 -15.59
N ALA A 289 15.13 6.30 -15.55
CA ALA A 289 15.87 6.02 -14.34
C ALA A 289 15.79 7.16 -13.30
N LEU A 290 15.63 8.41 -13.74
CA LEU A 290 15.38 9.54 -12.84
C LEU A 290 14.07 9.37 -12.07
N LEU A 291 13.03 8.83 -12.71
CA LEU A 291 11.74 8.59 -12.06
C LEU A 291 11.84 7.48 -11.00
N ILE A 292 12.59 6.42 -11.31
CA ILE A 292 12.89 5.33 -10.35
C ILE A 292 13.67 5.90 -9.15
N ALA A 293 14.71 6.71 -9.40
CA ALA A 293 15.49 7.34 -8.35
C ALA A 293 14.62 8.23 -7.44
N GLN A 294 13.72 9.04 -8.02
CA GLN A 294 12.77 9.86 -7.26
C GLN A 294 11.77 9.04 -6.44
N GLN A 295 11.40 7.84 -6.92
CA GLN A 295 10.38 7.01 -6.28
C GLN A 295 10.94 6.17 -5.13
N PHE A 296 12.15 5.63 -5.29
CA PHE A 296 12.72 4.64 -4.36
C PHE A 296 13.83 5.18 -3.46
N THR A 297 14.15 6.48 -3.57
CA THR A 297 15.10 7.14 -2.66
C THR A 297 14.33 7.99 -1.66
N GLY A 298 14.73 7.95 -0.38
CA GLY A 298 14.12 8.77 0.65
C GLY A 298 14.22 10.28 0.38
N PRO A 299 13.45 11.12 1.10
CA PRO A 299 13.58 12.58 1.02
C PRO A 299 15.03 13.02 1.22
N HIS A 300 15.57 13.78 0.26
CA HIS A 300 16.98 14.21 0.24
C HIS A 300 18.03 13.09 0.19
N GLY A 301 17.61 11.84 -0.03
CA GLY A 301 18.53 10.73 -0.24
C GLY A 301 19.23 10.85 -1.59
N ARG A 302 20.37 10.15 -1.71
CA ARG A 302 21.27 10.23 -2.88
C ARG A 302 21.17 8.95 -3.70
N ALA A 303 20.90 9.07 -5.00
CA ALA A 303 20.88 7.97 -5.95
C ALA A 303 21.98 8.12 -6.99
N LEU A 304 22.70 7.04 -7.28
CA LEU A 304 23.61 6.93 -8.43
C LEU A 304 22.84 6.35 -9.60
N ILE A 305 22.75 7.09 -10.71
CA ILE A 305 22.18 6.60 -11.97
C ILE A 305 23.32 6.43 -12.96
N TYR A 306 23.40 5.31 -13.68
CA TYR A 306 24.45 5.10 -14.67
C TYR A 306 24.00 4.30 -15.90
N ALA A 307 24.67 4.53 -17.02
CA ALA A 307 24.50 3.78 -18.26
C ALA A 307 25.85 3.43 -18.89
N SER A 308 25.85 2.34 -19.66
CA SER A 308 26.94 1.84 -20.48
C SER A 308 26.35 1.45 -21.84
N ASP A 309 27.04 1.77 -22.93
CA ASP A 309 26.67 1.30 -24.26
C ASP A 309 27.67 0.27 -24.82
N ASP A 310 27.27 -0.43 -25.87
CA ASP A 310 28.07 -1.47 -26.50
C ASP A 310 29.38 -0.93 -27.14
N ALA A 311 29.44 0.36 -27.46
CA ALA A 311 30.61 1.05 -27.99
C ALA A 311 31.56 1.58 -26.90
N GLY A 312 31.19 1.37 -25.63
CA GLY A 312 31.94 1.76 -24.44
C GLY A 312 31.75 3.20 -24.00
N HIS A 313 30.74 3.94 -24.48
CA HIS A 313 30.38 5.21 -23.87
C HIS A 313 29.75 4.95 -22.50
N LEU A 314 30.20 5.73 -21.51
CA LEU A 314 29.75 5.62 -20.13
C LEU A 314 29.18 6.96 -19.69
N GLY A 315 28.13 6.92 -18.89
CA GLY A 315 27.57 8.11 -18.28
C GLY A 315 27.01 7.80 -16.90
N ALA A 316 27.16 8.72 -15.96
CA ALA A 316 26.62 8.58 -14.62
C ALA A 316 26.28 9.94 -14.01
N ALA A 317 25.31 9.96 -13.10
CA ALA A 317 24.96 11.12 -12.30
C ALA A 317 24.61 10.73 -10.86
N ILE A 318 24.97 11.57 -9.91
CA ILE A 318 24.45 11.51 -8.55
C ILE A 318 23.30 12.50 -8.46
N ILE A 319 22.12 11.96 -8.20
CA ILE A 319 20.88 12.69 -8.05
C ILE A 319 20.50 12.72 -6.58
N VAL A 320 20.00 13.86 -6.12
CA VAL A 320 19.41 14.01 -4.80
C VAL A 320 17.92 14.15 -4.98
N SER A 321 17.19 13.23 -4.38
CA SER A 321 15.74 13.24 -4.45
C SER A 321 15.18 14.48 -3.74
N PRO A 322 14.11 15.08 -4.29
CA PRO A 322 13.42 16.18 -3.63
C PRO A 322 12.86 15.75 -2.26
N GLU A 323 12.46 16.73 -1.45
CA GLU A 323 11.78 16.46 -0.17
C GLU A 323 10.48 15.67 -0.37
N ARG A 324 9.81 15.86 -1.51
CA ARG A 324 8.62 15.13 -1.94
C ARG A 324 8.78 14.69 -3.39
N SER A 325 8.46 13.43 -3.68
CA SER A 325 8.43 12.94 -5.07
C SER A 325 7.37 13.67 -5.91
N VAL A 326 7.54 13.66 -7.24
CA VAL A 326 6.59 14.26 -8.19
C VAL A 326 5.18 13.68 -7.98
N LEU A 327 5.06 12.37 -7.79
CA LEU A 327 3.81 11.69 -7.42
C LEU A 327 3.19 12.27 -6.14
N ARG A 328 3.93 12.29 -5.02
CA ARG A 328 3.40 12.74 -3.73
C ARG A 328 2.95 14.19 -3.75
N GLN A 329 3.69 15.04 -4.45
CA GLN A 329 3.26 16.42 -4.65
C GLN A 329 2.04 16.51 -5.55
N ARG A 330 2.01 15.79 -6.68
CA ARG A 330 0.86 15.82 -7.59
C ARG A 330 -0.41 15.41 -6.88
N LEU A 331 -0.32 14.36 -6.06
CA LEU A 331 -1.38 13.98 -5.15
C LEU A 331 -1.70 15.15 -4.21
N SER A 332 -0.75 15.70 -3.47
CA SER A 332 -1.00 16.85 -2.57
C SER A 332 -1.70 18.04 -3.25
N GLU A 333 -1.38 18.34 -4.51
CA GLU A 333 -2.03 19.40 -5.30
C GLU A 333 -3.48 19.03 -5.62
N LEU A 334 -3.70 17.83 -6.20
CA LEU A 334 -5.03 17.31 -6.50
C LEU A 334 -5.92 17.29 -5.27
N TRP A 335 -5.36 16.89 -4.12
CA TRP A 335 -6.07 16.72 -2.86
C TRP A 335 -6.30 18.04 -2.10
N SER A 336 -5.64 19.13 -2.51
CA SER A 336 -5.88 20.45 -1.92
C SER A 336 -7.16 21.13 -2.42
N ASP A 337 -7.69 20.69 -3.57
CA ASP A 337 -8.90 21.26 -4.20
C ASP A 337 -9.85 20.12 -4.65
N PRO A 338 -11.00 19.93 -3.96
CA PRO A 338 -11.97 18.90 -4.30
C PRO A 338 -12.43 18.94 -5.76
N ASN A 339 -12.52 20.12 -6.38
CA ASN A 339 -12.92 20.23 -7.78
C ASN A 339 -11.85 19.66 -8.72
N GLN A 340 -10.57 19.84 -8.40
CA GLN A 340 -9.47 19.28 -9.18
C GLN A 340 -9.34 17.78 -9.00
N ARG A 341 -9.57 17.28 -7.78
CA ARG A 341 -9.65 15.84 -7.49
C ARG A 341 -10.73 15.18 -8.33
N ASP A 342 -11.96 15.70 -8.25
CA ASP A 342 -13.11 15.09 -8.89
C ASP A 342 -13.07 15.28 -10.42
N ALA A 343 -12.34 16.27 -10.94
CA ALA A 343 -12.14 16.50 -12.38
C ALA A 343 -10.86 15.86 -12.95
N ALA A 344 -9.98 15.28 -12.12
CA ALA A 344 -8.79 14.61 -12.60
C ALA A 344 -9.19 13.41 -13.49
N ALA A 345 -8.42 13.18 -14.55
CA ALA A 345 -8.68 12.14 -15.53
C ALA A 345 -7.36 11.46 -15.94
N GLY A 346 -6.55 11.09 -14.93
CA GLY A 346 -5.43 10.18 -15.16
C GLY A 346 -5.92 8.86 -15.76
N TYR A 347 -5.03 8.13 -16.43
CA TYR A 347 -5.38 6.86 -17.08
C TYR A 347 -6.52 6.94 -18.11
N ARG A 348 -6.80 8.12 -18.68
CA ARG A 348 -7.80 8.25 -19.77
C ARG A 348 -7.43 7.34 -20.93
N GLY A 349 -8.37 6.49 -21.36
CA GLY A 349 -8.13 5.49 -22.41
C GLY A 349 -7.33 4.27 -21.94
N ARG A 350 -7.16 4.12 -20.61
CA ARG A 350 -6.49 3.00 -19.94
C ARG A 350 -7.29 2.55 -18.71
N GLU A 351 -8.62 2.57 -18.84
CA GLU A 351 -9.57 2.22 -17.78
C GLU A 351 -9.32 0.80 -17.23
N ASP A 352 -8.86 -0.14 -18.07
CA ASP A 352 -8.46 -1.50 -17.66
C ASP A 352 -7.34 -1.50 -16.61
N SER A 353 -6.47 -0.50 -16.59
CA SER A 353 -5.43 -0.38 -15.55
C SER A 353 -6.01 0.04 -14.20
N LEU A 354 -7.05 0.88 -14.20
CA LEU A 354 -7.78 1.22 -12.98
C LEU A 354 -8.53 0.00 -12.44
N ASP A 355 -9.14 -0.81 -13.31
CA ASP A 355 -9.81 -2.05 -12.90
C ASP A 355 -8.85 -3.04 -12.28
N ARG A 356 -7.65 -3.20 -12.87
CA ARG A 356 -6.58 -4.05 -12.31
C ARG A 356 -6.14 -3.56 -10.94
N HIS A 357 -6.02 -2.24 -10.75
CA HIS A 357 -5.70 -1.69 -9.44
C HIS A 357 -6.80 -1.91 -8.42
N LEU A 358 -8.08 -1.82 -8.80
CA LEU A 358 -9.21 -2.15 -7.91
C LEU A 358 -9.20 -3.62 -7.51
N GLU A 359 -8.95 -4.51 -8.46
CA GLU A 359 -8.84 -5.96 -8.24
C GLU A 359 -7.70 -6.30 -7.28
N GLU A 360 -6.49 -5.83 -7.57
CA GLU A 360 -5.31 -6.06 -6.72
C GLU A 360 -5.50 -5.43 -5.33
N LEU A 361 -6.14 -4.26 -5.24
CA LEU A 361 -6.45 -3.62 -3.96
C LEU A 361 -7.41 -4.46 -3.11
N GLY A 362 -8.42 -5.07 -3.75
CA GLY A 362 -9.31 -6.03 -3.10
C GLY A 362 -8.56 -7.24 -2.58
N TYR A 363 -7.75 -7.87 -3.44
CA TYR A 363 -6.93 -9.03 -3.09
C TYR A 363 -6.00 -8.74 -1.90
N LEU A 364 -5.21 -7.67 -1.96
CA LEU A 364 -4.27 -7.30 -0.90
C LEU A 364 -4.95 -6.98 0.43
N GLN A 365 -6.15 -6.38 0.38
CA GLN A 365 -6.90 -6.09 1.60
C GLN A 365 -7.36 -7.38 2.30
N LEU A 366 -7.66 -8.42 1.54
CA LEU A 366 -8.11 -9.70 2.07
C LEU A 366 -6.99 -10.52 2.64
N ASP A 367 -5.91 -10.65 1.88
CA ASP A 367 -4.67 -11.29 2.33
C ASP A 367 -4.21 -10.67 3.66
N ARG A 368 -4.30 -9.34 3.78
CA ARG A 368 -4.05 -8.63 5.05
C ARG A 368 -5.02 -9.01 6.18
N LEU A 369 -6.31 -9.15 5.89
CA LEU A 369 -7.32 -9.50 6.90
C LEU A 369 -7.15 -10.96 7.37
N ASP A 370 -6.90 -11.87 6.43
CA ASP A 370 -6.67 -13.29 6.68
C ASP A 370 -5.41 -13.50 7.53
N ASP A 371 -4.33 -12.75 7.24
CA ASP A 371 -3.13 -12.75 8.09
C ASP A 371 -3.41 -12.23 9.51
N LEU A 372 -4.24 -11.19 9.66
CA LEU A 372 -4.63 -10.67 10.98
C LEU A 372 -5.47 -11.68 11.78
N ASP A 373 -6.33 -12.44 11.10
CA ASP A 373 -7.20 -13.43 11.73
C ASP A 373 -6.50 -14.75 12.04
N SER A 374 -5.59 -15.21 11.17
CA SER A 374 -4.81 -16.45 11.36
C SER A 374 -3.60 -16.27 12.28
N ALA A 375 -3.04 -15.06 12.33
CA ALA A 375 -1.75 -14.74 12.97
C ALA A 375 -0.57 -15.61 12.48
N GLN A 376 -0.63 -16.12 11.24
CA GLN A 376 0.50 -16.79 10.58
C GLN A 376 1.66 -15.80 10.39
N THR A 377 1.34 -14.62 9.86
CA THR A 377 2.25 -13.48 9.79
C THR A 377 2.07 -12.62 11.03
N PRO A 378 3.14 -12.29 11.78
CA PRO A 378 3.04 -11.34 12.88
C PRO A 378 2.42 -10.03 12.41
N TRP A 379 1.39 -9.53 13.11
CA TRP A 379 0.62 -8.35 12.64
C TRP A 379 1.49 -7.13 12.30
N PHE A 380 2.66 -6.99 12.94
CA PHE A 380 3.57 -5.88 12.73
C PHE A 380 4.50 -6.04 11.52
N GLU A 381 4.48 -7.20 10.87
CA GLU A 381 5.16 -7.51 9.60
C GLU A 381 4.26 -7.28 8.38
N LEU A 382 3.00 -6.85 8.57
CA LEU A 382 2.07 -6.50 7.49
C LEU A 382 2.38 -5.16 6.81
N PHE A 383 3.48 -4.49 7.18
CA PHE A 383 3.88 -3.23 6.56
C PHE A 383 4.10 -3.31 5.03
N PRO A 384 4.71 -4.36 4.46
CA PRO A 384 4.88 -4.48 3.01
C PRO A 384 3.56 -4.56 2.25
N ILE A 385 2.57 -5.31 2.76
CA ILE A 385 1.25 -5.40 2.13
C ILE A 385 0.51 -4.06 2.22
N GLU A 386 0.58 -3.39 3.37
CA GLU A 386 0.02 -2.04 3.55
C GLU A 386 0.68 -1.00 2.63
N ALA A 387 1.99 -1.12 2.38
CA ALA A 387 2.71 -0.26 1.43
C ALA A 387 2.25 -0.48 -0.02
N ARG A 388 2.00 -1.75 -0.42
CA ARG A 388 1.42 -2.08 -1.74
C ARG A 388 -0.01 -1.55 -1.87
N ILE A 389 -0.84 -1.73 -0.85
CA ILE A 389 -2.19 -1.14 -0.79
C ILE A 389 -2.13 0.37 -1.00
N GLN A 390 -1.24 1.07 -0.30
CA GLN A 390 -1.07 2.51 -0.45
C GLN A 390 -0.58 2.90 -1.85
N ALA A 391 0.24 2.10 -2.51
CA ALA A 391 0.69 2.34 -3.88
C ALA A 391 -0.45 2.20 -4.91
N HIS A 392 -1.29 1.17 -4.78
CA HIS A 392 -2.45 0.97 -5.64
C HIS A 392 -3.51 2.04 -5.45
N LEU A 393 -3.73 2.43 -4.20
CA LEU A 393 -4.42 3.64 -3.87
C LEU A 393 -3.76 4.79 -4.66
N ASP A 394 -2.49 5.15 -4.44
CA ASP A 394 -1.86 6.34 -5.06
C ASP A 394 -2.08 6.41 -6.59
N ALA A 395 -2.05 5.27 -7.29
CA ALA A 395 -2.43 5.16 -8.70
C ALA A 395 -3.91 5.50 -8.98
N LEU A 396 -4.84 4.90 -8.24
CA LEU A 396 -6.28 5.18 -8.33
C LEU A 396 -6.62 6.65 -8.03
N ALA A 397 -5.90 7.32 -7.13
CA ALA A 397 -6.11 8.75 -6.88
C ALA A 397 -5.79 9.63 -8.10
N LEU A 398 -4.79 9.26 -8.91
CA LEU A 398 -4.48 9.99 -10.16
C LEU A 398 -5.61 9.85 -11.19
N GLY A 399 -6.35 8.74 -11.18
CA GLY A 399 -7.46 8.48 -12.08
C GLY A 399 -8.66 9.42 -11.88
N GLY A 400 -8.86 9.93 -10.66
CA GLY A 400 -9.88 10.95 -10.35
C GLY A 400 -11.30 10.51 -10.73
N ALA A 401 -11.94 11.26 -11.63
CA ALA A 401 -13.27 10.98 -12.17
C ALA A 401 -13.38 9.55 -12.74
N ASN A 402 -12.36 9.10 -13.47
CA ASN A 402 -12.34 7.78 -14.07
C ASN A 402 -12.36 6.70 -12.98
N THR A 403 -11.59 6.88 -11.91
CA THR A 403 -11.58 5.96 -10.77
C THR A 403 -12.94 5.94 -10.06
N ILE A 404 -13.59 7.09 -9.87
CA ILE A 404 -14.95 7.14 -9.28
C ILE A 404 -15.92 6.34 -10.15
N GLU A 405 -15.88 6.51 -11.47
CA GLU A 405 -16.72 5.77 -12.41
C GLU A 405 -16.46 4.26 -12.33
N ARG A 406 -15.19 3.83 -12.42
CA ARG A 406 -14.81 2.41 -12.36
C ARG A 406 -15.15 1.78 -11.00
N ALA A 407 -14.87 2.45 -9.89
CA ALA A 407 -15.21 1.97 -8.56
C ALA A 407 -16.73 1.88 -8.34
N THR A 408 -17.50 2.84 -8.86
CA THR A 408 -18.97 2.81 -8.80
C THR A 408 -19.51 1.63 -9.58
N LEU A 409 -18.97 1.35 -10.77
CA LEU A 409 -19.33 0.20 -11.57
C LEU A 409 -18.98 -1.11 -10.85
N ALA A 410 -17.77 -1.21 -10.29
CA ALA A 410 -17.30 -2.37 -9.55
C ALA A 410 -18.21 -2.76 -8.37
N CYS A 411 -18.86 -1.78 -7.71
CA CYS A 411 -19.84 -2.06 -6.66
C CYS A 411 -21.11 -2.79 -7.15
N SER A 412 -21.36 -2.80 -8.46
CA SER A 412 -22.52 -3.45 -9.09
C SER A 412 -22.18 -4.71 -9.89
N GLU A 413 -20.90 -5.04 -9.99
CA GLU A 413 -20.42 -6.21 -10.71
C GLU A 413 -20.35 -7.45 -9.81
N THR A 414 -20.33 -8.65 -10.41
CA THR A 414 -20.10 -9.91 -9.70
C THR A 414 -18.61 -10.17 -9.41
N ALA A 415 -17.72 -9.28 -9.82
CA ALA A 415 -16.27 -9.40 -9.58
C ALA A 415 -15.95 -8.99 -8.15
N PHE A 416 -15.82 -10.00 -7.30
CA PHE A 416 -15.69 -9.86 -5.85
C PHE A 416 -14.50 -9.00 -5.40
N ASP A 417 -13.33 -9.17 -6.00
CA ASP A 417 -12.14 -8.42 -5.60
C ASP A 417 -12.25 -6.93 -5.98
N ARG A 418 -12.81 -6.63 -7.15
CA ARG A 418 -13.02 -5.23 -7.58
C ARG A 418 -14.00 -4.48 -6.69
N SER A 419 -15.08 -5.14 -6.24
CA SER A 419 -16.04 -4.51 -5.34
C SER A 419 -15.39 -4.19 -4.00
N ARG A 420 -14.55 -5.09 -3.46
CA ARG A 420 -13.75 -4.86 -2.25
C ARG A 420 -12.73 -3.72 -2.41
N GLY A 421 -12.05 -3.65 -3.55
CA GLY A 421 -11.19 -2.51 -3.89
C GLY A 421 -11.95 -1.17 -3.89
N ALA A 422 -13.17 -1.16 -4.43
CA ALA A 422 -14.02 0.03 -4.43
C ALA A 422 -14.41 0.51 -3.03
N LEU A 423 -14.60 -0.41 -2.07
CA LEU A 423 -14.83 -0.07 -0.65
C LEU A 423 -13.67 0.72 -0.07
N LEU A 424 -12.44 0.25 -0.27
CA LEU A 424 -11.24 0.90 0.25
C LEU A 424 -10.97 2.26 -0.43
N VAL A 425 -11.29 2.38 -1.72
CA VAL A 425 -11.28 3.65 -2.46
C VAL A 425 -12.26 4.66 -1.86
N ALA A 426 -13.50 4.25 -1.59
CA ALA A 426 -14.51 5.09 -0.95
C ALA A 426 -14.11 5.50 0.48
N ALA A 427 -13.50 4.59 1.25
CA ALA A 427 -13.04 4.85 2.60
C ALA A 427 -11.77 5.71 2.69
N SER A 428 -10.96 5.70 1.64
CA SER A 428 -9.71 6.45 1.66
C SER A 428 -9.92 7.90 1.28
N TRP A 429 -10.74 8.17 0.26
CA TRP A 429 -10.41 9.28 -0.62
C TRP A 429 -11.59 9.96 -1.29
N PHE A 430 -12.59 9.20 -1.72
CA PHE A 430 -13.65 9.75 -2.55
C PHE A 430 -14.91 9.99 -1.75
N THR A 431 -15.39 11.23 -1.80
CA THR A 431 -16.64 11.67 -1.18
C THR A 431 -17.74 11.85 -2.21
N ALA A 432 -17.59 11.23 -3.38
CA ALA A 432 -18.50 11.38 -4.51
C ALA A 432 -19.83 10.68 -4.18
N PRO A 433 -20.97 11.40 -4.20
CA PRO A 433 -22.27 10.80 -3.88
C PRO A 433 -22.58 9.51 -4.65
N PRO A 434 -22.31 9.38 -5.98
CA PRO A 434 -22.60 8.14 -6.71
C PRO A 434 -21.85 6.92 -6.17
N LEU A 435 -20.59 7.10 -5.78
CA LEU A 435 -19.78 6.02 -5.21
C LEU A 435 -20.27 5.65 -3.82
N LEU A 436 -20.55 6.63 -2.96
CA LEU A 436 -21.06 6.38 -1.61
C LEU A 436 -22.41 5.64 -1.66
N GLU A 437 -23.32 6.05 -2.53
CA GLU A 437 -24.59 5.37 -2.74
C GLU A 437 -24.41 3.93 -3.24
N ALA A 438 -23.46 3.70 -4.15
CA ALA A 438 -23.16 2.37 -4.66
C ALA A 438 -22.59 1.45 -3.57
N VAL A 439 -21.68 1.96 -2.75
CA VAL A 439 -21.13 1.22 -1.60
C VAL A 439 -22.21 0.90 -0.58
N CYS A 440 -23.10 1.84 -0.24
CA CYS A 440 -24.22 1.56 0.67
C CYS A 440 -25.17 0.48 0.13
N ARG A 441 -25.46 0.49 -1.19
CA ARG A 441 -26.26 -0.57 -1.82
C ARG A 441 -25.57 -1.93 -1.80
N LEU A 442 -24.25 -1.96 -1.97
CA LEU A 442 -23.45 -3.19 -1.85
C LEU A 442 -23.50 -3.70 -0.40
N ALA A 443 -23.24 -2.84 0.58
CA ALA A 443 -23.29 -3.19 2.00
C ALA A 443 -24.67 -3.73 2.44
N ALA A 444 -25.76 -3.27 1.82
CA ALA A 444 -27.10 -3.77 2.11
C ALA A 444 -27.35 -5.23 1.64
N GLN A 445 -26.50 -5.74 0.75
CA GLN A 445 -26.55 -7.11 0.22
C GLN A 445 -25.58 -8.05 0.93
N MET A 446 -24.69 -7.51 1.77
CA MET A 446 -23.65 -8.25 2.47
C MET A 446 -24.20 -8.97 3.69
N ASP A 447 -23.69 -10.16 3.95
CA ASP A 447 -23.91 -10.86 5.21
C ASP A 447 -23.03 -10.30 6.35
N ALA A 448 -23.08 -10.94 7.53
CA ALA A 448 -22.32 -10.47 8.69
C ALA A 448 -20.80 -10.60 8.54
N VAL A 449 -20.32 -11.60 7.78
CA VAL A 449 -18.89 -11.83 7.52
C VAL A 449 -18.40 -10.78 6.53
N GLU A 450 -19.12 -10.57 5.44
CA GLU A 450 -18.82 -9.57 4.42
C GLU A 450 -18.84 -8.13 4.99
N LEU A 451 -19.77 -7.83 5.90
CA LEU A 451 -19.80 -6.56 6.61
C LEU A 451 -18.60 -6.35 7.55
N ASP A 452 -18.01 -7.43 8.08
CA ASP A 452 -16.79 -7.36 8.90
C ASP A 452 -15.56 -7.02 8.05
N GLU A 453 -15.48 -7.58 6.85
CA GLU A 453 -14.44 -7.29 5.86
C GLU A 453 -14.55 -5.86 5.34
N LEU A 454 -15.77 -5.40 5.04
CA LEU A 454 -16.06 -3.99 4.74
C LEU A 454 -15.51 -3.10 5.84
N ALA A 455 -15.75 -3.45 7.11
CA ALA A 455 -15.25 -2.67 8.22
C ALA A 455 -13.70 -2.63 8.24
N GLY A 456 -13.05 -3.75 7.92
CA GLY A 456 -11.61 -3.83 7.76
C GLY A 456 -11.05 -2.89 6.69
N ALA A 457 -11.72 -2.79 5.52
CA ALA A 457 -11.34 -1.85 4.47
C ALA A 457 -11.49 -0.40 4.95
N ILE A 458 -12.60 -0.09 5.64
CA ILE A 458 -12.88 1.27 6.10
C ILE A 458 -11.90 1.74 7.17
N GLU A 459 -11.49 0.87 8.09
CA GLU A 459 -10.54 1.20 9.15
C GLU A 459 -9.10 1.36 8.67
N LEU A 460 -8.77 0.78 7.50
CA LEU A 460 -7.51 1.05 6.80
C LEU A 460 -7.55 2.37 6.01
N GLY A 461 -8.75 2.79 5.59
CA GLY A 461 -8.98 4.02 4.86
C GLY A 461 -8.45 5.28 5.55
N THR A 462 -7.91 6.20 4.76
CA THR A 462 -7.32 7.45 5.26
C THR A 462 -8.34 8.55 5.56
N HIS A 463 -9.52 8.55 4.93
CA HIS A 463 -10.61 9.51 5.17
C HIS A 463 -12.02 8.87 5.23
N PRO A 464 -12.28 7.96 6.17
CA PRO A 464 -13.50 7.14 6.18
C PRO A 464 -14.77 7.88 6.59
N ALA A 465 -14.67 9.09 7.16
CA ALA A 465 -15.79 9.77 7.80
C ALA A 465 -17.04 9.96 6.90
N PRO A 466 -16.92 10.39 5.62
CA PRO A 466 -18.08 10.57 4.74
C PRO A 466 -18.81 9.26 4.44
N LEU A 467 -18.08 8.17 4.24
CA LEU A 467 -18.65 6.85 4.04
C LEU A 467 -19.35 6.35 5.32
N VAL A 468 -18.71 6.51 6.48
CA VAL A 468 -19.32 6.14 7.76
C VAL A 468 -20.61 6.92 7.99
N SER A 469 -20.66 8.24 7.77
CA SER A 469 -21.91 9.01 7.87
C SER A 469 -22.99 8.53 6.89
N ALA A 470 -22.62 8.10 5.68
CA ALA A 470 -23.57 7.51 4.73
C ALA A 470 -24.14 6.17 5.23
N LEU A 471 -23.30 5.31 5.85
CA LEU A 471 -23.74 4.05 6.45
C LEU A 471 -24.66 4.28 7.66
N LEU A 472 -24.37 5.27 8.51
CA LEU A 472 -25.20 5.63 9.67
C LEU A 472 -26.61 6.11 9.27
N ALA A 473 -26.74 6.74 8.09
CA ALA A 473 -28.00 7.26 7.58
C ALA A 473 -28.81 6.22 6.76
N HIS A 474 -28.32 5.00 6.61
CA HIS A 474 -28.93 3.98 5.76
C HIS A 474 -30.24 3.40 6.33
N GLU A 475 -31.15 2.92 5.47
CA GLU A 475 -32.44 2.37 5.89
C GLU A 475 -32.35 0.98 6.54
N SER A 476 -31.34 0.18 6.16
CA SER A 476 -31.07 -1.14 6.75
C SER A 476 -30.39 -1.01 8.12
N GLY A 477 -30.95 -1.67 9.14
CA GLY A 477 -30.39 -1.71 10.50
C GLY A 477 -29.00 -2.35 10.57
N ASP A 478 -28.71 -3.37 9.76
CA ASP A 478 -27.40 -4.03 9.76
C ASP A 478 -26.30 -3.12 9.18
N VAL A 479 -26.63 -2.38 8.13
CA VAL A 479 -25.73 -1.36 7.55
C VAL A 479 -25.48 -0.23 8.55
N ARG A 480 -26.54 0.25 9.22
CA ARG A 480 -26.39 1.25 10.29
C ARG A 480 -25.51 0.74 11.43
N ARG A 481 -25.69 -0.52 11.85
CA ARG A 481 -24.86 -1.16 12.89
C ARG A 481 -23.39 -1.19 12.48
N CYS A 482 -23.09 -1.59 11.25
CA CYS A 482 -21.73 -1.55 10.71
C CYS A 482 -21.16 -0.11 10.75
N GLY A 483 -21.93 0.88 10.29
CA GLY A 483 -21.55 2.30 10.37
C GLY A 483 -21.26 2.76 11.81
N VAL A 484 -22.03 2.30 12.79
CA VAL A 484 -21.82 2.63 14.21
C VAL A 484 -20.53 2.02 14.77
N GLU A 485 -20.26 0.76 14.46
CA GLU A 485 -19.02 0.09 14.88
C GLU A 485 -17.80 0.82 14.32
N LEU A 486 -17.88 1.24 13.07
CA LEU A 486 -16.84 2.03 12.40
C LEU A 486 -16.70 3.44 12.98
N ALA A 487 -17.79 4.09 13.35
CA ALA A 487 -17.75 5.40 13.98
C ALA A 487 -17.05 5.39 15.35
N ALA A 488 -16.94 4.23 16.00
CA ALA A 488 -16.11 4.09 17.20
C ALA A 488 -14.59 4.18 16.89
N ALA A 489 -14.18 3.76 15.69
CA ALA A 489 -12.79 3.78 15.22
C ALA A 489 -12.38 5.11 14.54
N VAL A 490 -13.36 5.96 14.20
CA VAL A 490 -13.16 7.23 13.48
C VAL A 490 -13.39 8.43 14.40
N THR A 491 -12.42 9.34 14.47
CA THR A 491 -12.46 10.50 15.40
C THR A 491 -13.41 11.61 14.96
N ASP A 492 -13.72 11.68 13.66
CA ASP A 492 -14.32 12.88 13.06
C ASP A 492 -15.83 12.76 12.81
N ILE A 493 -16.47 11.66 13.23
CA ILE A 493 -17.92 11.53 13.17
C ILE A 493 -18.58 12.45 14.21
N PRO A 494 -19.54 13.32 13.82
CA PRO A 494 -20.24 14.19 14.76
C PRO A 494 -20.97 13.40 15.84
N GLU A 495 -20.75 13.78 17.10
CA GLU A 495 -21.42 13.13 18.25
C GLU A 495 -22.96 13.15 18.19
N PRO A 496 -23.64 14.23 17.73
CA PRO A 496 -25.10 14.23 17.62
C PRO A 496 -25.65 13.15 16.70
N GLU A 497 -24.93 12.79 15.62
CA GLU A 497 -25.33 11.72 14.70
C GLU A 497 -25.35 10.37 15.42
N LEU A 498 -24.30 10.06 16.19
CA LEU A 498 -24.23 8.82 16.98
C LEU A 498 -25.22 8.80 18.16
N ALA A 499 -25.42 9.95 18.82
CA ALA A 499 -26.36 10.06 19.93
C ALA A 499 -27.82 9.85 19.49
N ALA A 500 -28.19 10.24 18.28
CA ALA A 500 -29.53 10.01 17.74
C ALA A 500 -29.85 8.50 17.66
N LEU A 501 -28.86 7.67 17.33
CA LEU A 501 -28.98 6.22 17.19
C LEU A 501 -29.18 5.48 18.52
N LEU A 502 -29.03 6.16 19.67
CA LEU A 502 -29.51 5.62 20.95
C LEU A 502 -31.03 5.37 20.96
N ASN A 503 -31.78 5.93 20.02
CA ASN A 503 -33.23 5.72 19.88
C ASN A 503 -33.60 4.98 18.59
N ASP A 504 -32.64 4.34 17.92
CA ASP A 504 -32.89 3.59 16.68
C ASP A 504 -33.94 2.50 16.88
N GLU A 505 -34.72 2.18 15.85
CA GLU A 505 -35.70 1.09 15.91
C GLU A 505 -35.04 -0.28 16.13
N THR A 506 -33.82 -0.46 15.65
CA THR A 506 -33.07 -1.72 15.70
C THR A 506 -32.25 -1.81 16.99
N GLU A 507 -32.46 -2.87 17.77
CA GLU A 507 -31.79 -3.04 19.08
C GLU A 507 -30.26 -3.11 18.97
N SER A 508 -29.74 -3.84 17.99
CA SER A 508 -28.31 -4.00 17.77
C SER A 508 -27.62 -2.67 17.46
N VAL A 509 -28.28 -1.78 16.70
CA VAL A 509 -27.83 -0.41 16.42
C VAL A 509 -27.78 0.42 17.70
N ARG A 510 -28.85 0.40 18.50
CA ARG A 510 -28.89 1.13 19.80
C ARG A 510 -27.77 0.69 20.73
N GLY A 511 -27.55 -0.62 20.84
CA GLY A 511 -26.52 -1.21 21.69
C GLY A 511 -25.11 -0.83 21.23
N ALA A 512 -24.83 -0.95 19.92
CA ALA A 512 -23.55 -0.56 19.34
C ALA A 512 -23.29 0.95 19.53
N ALA A 513 -24.31 1.80 19.36
CA ALA A 513 -24.18 3.26 19.45
C ALA A 513 -23.79 3.68 20.87
N ALA A 514 -24.40 3.03 21.86
CA ALA A 514 -24.07 3.25 23.26
C ALA A 514 -22.61 2.90 23.58
N ILE A 515 -22.12 1.75 23.11
CA ILE A 515 -20.73 1.33 23.31
C ILE A 515 -19.76 2.30 22.61
N ALA A 516 -20.07 2.71 21.38
CA ALA A 516 -19.26 3.67 20.62
C ALA A 516 -19.15 5.02 21.36
N LEU A 517 -20.27 5.54 21.87
CA LEU A 517 -20.30 6.77 22.66
C LEU A 517 -19.53 6.66 23.98
N ALA A 518 -19.60 5.50 24.65
CA ALA A 518 -18.86 5.25 25.89
C ALA A 518 -17.34 5.20 25.65
N ARG A 519 -16.90 4.50 24.59
CA ARG A 519 -15.47 4.42 24.20
C ARG A 519 -14.87 5.79 23.83
N ARG A 520 -15.69 6.73 23.38
CA ARG A 520 -15.29 8.13 23.14
C ARG A 520 -15.10 8.97 24.43
N GLY A 521 -15.26 8.41 25.63
CA GLY A 521 -14.65 8.93 26.86
C GLY A 521 -15.20 10.21 27.50
N THR A 522 -16.51 10.49 27.42
CA THR A 522 -17.10 11.68 28.08
C THR A 522 -18.06 11.28 29.20
N THR A 523 -17.72 11.66 30.43
CA THR A 523 -18.52 11.42 31.64
C THR A 523 -19.85 12.17 31.65
N GLN A 524 -19.97 13.25 30.86
CA GLN A 524 -21.22 14.00 30.64
C GLN A 524 -22.32 13.15 29.94
N ARG A 525 -21.99 11.93 29.48
CA ARG A 525 -22.87 11.01 28.75
C ARG A 525 -23.58 9.99 29.64
N THR A 526 -23.18 9.88 30.91
CA THR A 526 -23.71 8.85 31.84
C THR A 526 -25.22 8.99 32.00
N ASP A 527 -25.74 10.21 32.15
CA ASP A 527 -27.18 10.45 32.35
C ASP A 527 -28.01 10.06 31.12
N LEU A 528 -27.51 10.32 29.91
CA LEU A 528 -28.17 9.92 28.66
C LEU A 528 -28.24 8.40 28.53
N LEU A 529 -27.14 7.71 28.83
CA LEU A 529 -27.08 6.24 28.78
C LEU A 529 -27.88 5.58 29.90
N VAL A 530 -27.92 6.17 31.09
CA VAL A 530 -28.80 5.72 32.20
C VAL A 530 -30.26 5.87 31.79
N ALA A 531 -30.65 7.01 31.19
CA ALA A 531 -32.00 7.20 30.69
C ALA A 531 -32.35 6.21 29.56
N ALA A 532 -31.41 5.89 28.67
CA ALA A 532 -31.60 4.87 27.63
C ALA A 532 -31.76 3.46 28.23
N ALA A 533 -30.87 3.06 29.14
CA ALA A 533 -30.93 1.79 29.86
C ALA A 533 -32.19 1.63 30.70
N THR A 534 -32.76 2.74 31.20
CA THR A 534 -34.03 2.72 31.94
C THR A 534 -35.22 2.45 31.02
N ARG A 535 -35.18 2.93 29.77
CA ARG A 535 -36.25 2.75 28.78
C ARG A 535 -36.25 1.36 28.14
N ALA A 536 -35.07 0.80 27.87
CA ALA A 536 -34.91 -0.57 27.37
C ALA A 536 -34.00 -1.39 28.31
N PRO A 537 -34.53 -1.84 29.46
CA PRO A 537 -33.78 -2.51 30.52
C PRO A 537 -33.07 -3.81 30.14
N GLU A 538 -33.48 -4.44 29.05
CA GLU A 538 -32.98 -5.69 28.49
C GLU A 538 -31.85 -5.50 27.45
N THR A 539 -31.67 -4.30 26.91
CA THR A 539 -30.65 -4.02 25.90
C THR A 539 -29.25 -4.03 26.52
N VAL A 540 -28.54 -5.15 26.34
CA VAL A 540 -27.22 -5.41 26.94
C VAL A 540 -26.19 -4.33 26.59
N GLY A 541 -26.23 -3.80 25.35
CA GLY A 541 -25.31 -2.77 24.89
C GLY A 541 -25.35 -1.46 25.71
N TYR A 542 -26.51 -1.05 26.22
CA TYR A 542 -26.59 0.11 27.12
C TYR A 542 -25.90 -0.16 28.45
N VAL A 543 -26.11 -1.36 29.00
CA VAL A 543 -25.49 -1.74 30.27
C VAL A 543 -23.99 -1.89 30.11
N ALA A 544 -23.53 -2.48 29.00
CA ALA A 544 -22.13 -2.55 28.63
C ALA A 544 -21.49 -1.16 28.52
N ALA A 545 -22.15 -0.21 27.85
CA ALA A 545 -21.70 1.18 27.78
C ALA A 545 -21.58 1.84 29.17
N LEU A 546 -22.51 1.54 30.09
CA LEU A 546 -22.43 2.00 31.48
C LEU A 546 -21.29 1.33 32.27
N VAL A 547 -20.94 0.07 31.96
CA VAL A 547 -19.73 -0.59 32.49
C VAL A 547 -18.48 0.14 32.02
N TRP A 548 -18.38 0.48 30.73
CA TRP A 548 -17.28 1.28 30.18
C TRP A 548 -17.10 2.63 30.87
N LEU A 549 -18.21 3.28 31.27
CA LEU A 549 -18.18 4.55 31.98
C LEU A 549 -18.01 4.41 33.51
N GLY A 550 -17.88 3.19 34.03
CA GLY A 550 -17.68 2.94 35.47
C GLY A 550 -18.92 3.19 36.34
N HIS A 551 -20.13 3.10 35.79
CA HIS A 551 -21.36 3.32 36.54
C HIS A 551 -21.61 2.20 37.57
N ALA A 552 -21.74 2.54 38.86
CA ALA A 552 -21.77 1.59 39.98
C ALA A 552 -22.87 0.51 39.89
N GLY A 553 -24.01 0.80 39.26
CA GLY A 553 -25.11 -0.16 39.10
C GLY A 553 -24.96 -1.13 37.91
N ALA A 554 -24.01 -0.89 37.00
CA ALA A 554 -23.96 -1.57 35.71
C ALA A 554 -23.62 -3.06 35.81
N LEU A 555 -22.63 -3.43 36.65
CA LEU A 555 -22.28 -4.85 36.87
C LEU A 555 -23.42 -5.64 37.51
N SER A 556 -24.11 -5.05 38.48
CA SER A 556 -25.30 -5.67 39.09
C SER A 556 -26.41 -5.91 38.06
N ARG A 557 -26.55 -5.00 37.08
CA ARG A 557 -27.50 -5.14 35.98
C ARG A 557 -27.09 -6.25 35.01
N LEU A 558 -25.80 -6.35 34.65
CA LEU A 558 -25.31 -7.47 33.83
C LEU A 558 -25.52 -8.83 34.52
N ARG A 559 -25.30 -8.92 35.84
CA ARG A 559 -25.58 -10.16 36.61
C ARG A 559 -27.04 -10.56 36.53
N TRP A 560 -27.96 -9.60 36.56
CA TRP A 560 -29.39 -9.88 36.35
C TRP A 560 -29.69 -10.32 34.90
N LEU A 561 -29.04 -9.71 33.91
CA LEU A 561 -29.18 -10.05 32.49
C LEU A 561 -28.66 -11.47 32.18
N LEU A 562 -27.62 -11.93 32.88
CA LEU A 562 -27.11 -13.31 32.78
C LEU A 562 -28.19 -14.36 33.08
N GLY A 563 -29.16 -14.03 33.93
CA GLY A 563 -30.29 -14.90 34.27
C GLY A 563 -31.47 -14.87 33.28
N GLN A 564 -31.39 -14.08 32.20
CA GLN A 564 -32.48 -13.93 31.23
C GLN A 564 -32.42 -15.00 30.12
N SER A 565 -33.10 -14.75 29.00
CA SER A 565 -33.10 -15.63 27.83
C SER A 565 -31.67 -15.92 27.32
N PRO A 566 -31.43 -17.06 26.66
CA PRO A 566 -30.09 -17.46 26.23
C PRO A 566 -29.31 -16.38 25.46
N PRO A 567 -29.90 -15.70 24.44
CA PRO A 567 -29.17 -14.65 23.70
C PRO A 567 -28.75 -13.45 24.58
N ILE A 568 -29.58 -13.07 25.55
CA ILE A 568 -29.28 -11.98 26.50
C ILE A 568 -28.20 -12.44 27.49
N ALA A 569 -28.30 -13.68 27.96
CA ALA A 569 -27.35 -14.27 28.90
C ALA A 569 -25.95 -14.37 28.30
N GLU A 570 -25.84 -14.81 27.04
CA GLU A 570 -24.57 -14.89 26.30
C GLU A 570 -23.92 -13.51 26.11
N GLN A 571 -24.69 -12.51 25.67
CA GLN A 571 -24.20 -11.14 25.53
C GLN A 571 -23.78 -10.54 26.88
N ALA A 572 -24.55 -10.79 27.94
CA ALA A 572 -24.20 -10.32 29.28
C ALA A 572 -22.93 -11.00 29.82
N ALA A 573 -22.79 -12.31 29.58
CA ALA A 573 -21.61 -13.09 29.93
C ALA A 573 -20.36 -12.56 29.25
N ARG A 574 -20.45 -12.15 27.97
CA ARG A 574 -19.34 -11.53 27.24
C ARG A 574 -18.76 -10.33 27.99
N TRP A 575 -19.61 -9.41 28.43
CA TRP A 575 -19.17 -8.21 29.17
C TRP A 575 -18.76 -8.51 30.62
N LEU A 576 -19.45 -9.42 31.30
CA LEU A 576 -19.06 -9.85 32.65
C LEU A 576 -17.71 -10.59 32.67
N SER A 577 -17.39 -11.34 31.63
CA SER A 577 -16.14 -12.10 31.56
C SER A 577 -14.89 -11.20 31.54
N ILE A 578 -15.03 -9.96 31.06
CA ILE A 578 -13.95 -8.98 31.01
C ILE A 578 -14.00 -7.96 32.16
N ALA A 579 -15.20 -7.52 32.58
CA ALA A 579 -15.35 -6.48 33.61
C ALA A 579 -15.61 -7.01 35.02
N GLY A 580 -16.09 -8.24 35.13
CA GLY A 580 -16.61 -8.82 36.38
C GLY A 580 -15.53 -9.19 37.39
N GLU A 581 -15.99 -9.49 38.59
CA GLU A 581 -15.19 -9.99 39.70
C GLU A 581 -14.97 -11.51 39.58
N PRO A 582 -14.03 -12.11 40.34
CA PRO A 582 -13.80 -13.56 40.29
C PRO A 582 -15.06 -14.42 40.51
N GLY A 583 -16.01 -13.95 41.31
CA GLY A 583 -17.31 -14.64 41.52
C GLY A 583 -18.19 -14.67 40.27
N ASP A 584 -18.08 -13.67 39.41
CA ASP A 584 -18.86 -13.59 38.17
C ASP A 584 -18.42 -14.65 37.15
N MET A 585 -17.13 -15.00 37.13
CA MET A 585 -16.59 -16.04 36.23
C MET A 585 -17.25 -17.40 36.48
N ARG A 586 -17.47 -17.74 37.76
CA ARG A 586 -18.15 -18.98 38.13
C ARG A 586 -19.62 -18.94 37.73
N ALA A 587 -20.30 -17.81 37.95
CA ALA A 587 -21.70 -17.65 37.55
C ALA A 587 -21.87 -17.75 36.02
N ILE A 588 -20.93 -17.22 35.23
CA ILE A 588 -20.89 -17.39 33.77
C ILE A 588 -20.76 -18.87 33.42
N HIS A 589 -19.77 -19.56 34.00
CA HIS A 589 -19.57 -21.00 33.76
C HIS A 589 -20.83 -21.82 34.08
N GLU A 590 -21.39 -21.67 35.28
CA GLU A 590 -22.58 -22.39 35.73
C GLU A 590 -23.79 -22.12 34.82
N ARG A 591 -23.92 -20.89 34.31
CA ARG A 591 -25.04 -20.52 33.43
C ARG A 591 -24.86 -21.06 32.02
N LEU A 592 -23.72 -20.78 31.38
CA LEU A 592 -23.55 -21.05 29.95
C LEU A 592 -23.39 -22.54 29.65
N THR A 593 -22.83 -23.33 30.57
CA THR A 593 -22.74 -24.80 30.41
C THR A 593 -24.08 -25.53 30.51
N GLN A 594 -25.15 -24.83 30.90
CA GLN A 594 -26.53 -25.33 30.88
C GLN A 594 -27.27 -24.97 29.58
N LEU A 595 -26.66 -24.15 28.71
CA LEU A 595 -27.22 -23.71 27.44
C LEU A 595 -26.60 -24.50 26.29
N GLU A 596 -27.17 -24.34 25.10
CA GLU A 596 -26.59 -24.85 23.87
C GLU A 596 -25.25 -24.15 23.57
N ALA A 597 -24.29 -24.87 23.00
CA ALA A 597 -23.00 -24.32 22.66
C ALA A 597 -23.15 -23.38 21.45
N THR A 598 -22.96 -22.09 21.67
CA THR A 598 -22.88 -21.08 20.62
C THR A 598 -21.48 -20.48 20.57
N PRO A 599 -21.05 -19.87 19.45
CA PRO A 599 -19.75 -19.20 19.39
C PRO A 599 -19.60 -18.12 20.48
N THR A 600 -20.67 -17.36 20.75
CA THR A 600 -20.69 -16.31 21.78
C THR A 600 -20.55 -16.89 23.20
N ALA A 601 -21.20 -18.02 23.49
CA ALA A 601 -21.09 -18.68 24.78
C ALA A 601 -19.67 -19.21 25.02
N LEU A 602 -19.09 -19.88 24.03
CA LEU A 602 -17.73 -20.44 24.11
C LEU A 602 -16.67 -19.33 24.23
N GLU A 603 -16.84 -18.23 23.49
CA GLU A 603 -16.01 -17.03 23.62
C GLU A 603 -16.03 -16.47 25.05
N ALA A 604 -17.23 -16.33 25.63
CA ALA A 604 -17.40 -15.82 26.99
C ALA A 604 -16.79 -16.77 28.04
N LEU A 605 -16.89 -18.08 27.86
CA LEU A 605 -16.24 -19.08 28.70
C LEU A 605 -14.71 -19.03 28.60
N GLY A 606 -14.18 -18.85 27.38
CA GLY A 606 -12.74 -18.64 27.14
C GLY A 606 -12.21 -17.39 27.83
N ASN A 607 -12.96 -16.28 27.79
CA ASN A 607 -12.62 -15.04 28.49
C ASN A 607 -12.74 -15.17 30.01
N ALA A 608 -13.75 -15.92 30.49
CA ALA A 608 -13.93 -16.18 31.92
C ALA A 608 -12.77 -17.00 32.50
N GLY A 609 -12.08 -17.78 31.66
CA GLY A 609 -10.76 -18.33 31.97
C GLY A 609 -10.77 -19.47 32.98
N LEU A 610 -11.90 -20.14 33.20
CA LEU A 610 -12.04 -21.18 34.22
C LEU A 610 -11.66 -22.56 33.67
N VAL A 611 -10.82 -23.28 34.40
CA VAL A 611 -10.41 -24.65 34.09
C VAL A 611 -11.61 -25.59 34.08
N GLU A 612 -12.60 -25.31 34.92
CA GLU A 612 -13.87 -26.03 34.99
C GLU A 612 -14.64 -25.99 33.67
N SER A 613 -14.40 -25.00 32.81
CA SER A 613 -15.03 -24.89 31.49
C SER A 613 -14.39 -25.80 30.44
N LEU A 614 -13.17 -26.31 30.65
CA LEU A 614 -12.44 -27.09 29.64
C LEU A 614 -13.22 -28.32 29.11
N PRO A 615 -13.94 -29.11 29.93
CA PRO A 615 -14.73 -30.23 29.41
C PRO A 615 -15.82 -29.79 28.42
N PHE A 616 -16.55 -28.72 28.74
CA PHE A 616 -17.59 -28.19 27.84
C PHE A 616 -17.00 -27.61 26.55
N LEU A 617 -15.84 -26.96 26.64
CA LEU A 617 -15.13 -26.46 25.46
C LEU A 617 -14.60 -27.61 24.59
N LEU A 618 -14.13 -28.71 25.18
CA LEU A 618 -13.73 -29.91 24.45
C LEU A 618 -14.90 -30.56 23.72
N ASP A 619 -16.07 -30.63 24.35
CA ASP A 619 -17.28 -31.15 23.71
C ASP A 619 -17.71 -30.25 22.53
N GLY A 620 -17.43 -28.94 22.60
CA GLY A 620 -17.63 -28.01 21.50
C GLY A 620 -16.78 -28.29 20.25
N LEU A 621 -15.65 -28.99 20.36
CA LEU A 621 -14.85 -29.41 19.21
C LEU A 621 -15.48 -30.57 18.42
N ASP A 622 -16.41 -31.32 19.04
CA ASP A 622 -17.15 -32.40 18.40
C ASP A 622 -18.49 -31.90 17.79
N HIS A 623 -18.70 -30.59 17.68
CA HIS A 623 -19.93 -29.98 17.17
C HIS A 623 -19.99 -29.99 15.63
N ASP A 624 -21.21 -30.05 15.06
CA ASP A 624 -21.41 -30.08 13.60
C ASP A 624 -21.26 -28.71 12.93
N ASP A 625 -21.34 -27.62 13.71
CA ASP A 625 -21.23 -26.23 13.25
C ASP A 625 -19.80 -25.70 13.40
N GLU A 626 -19.16 -25.36 12.28
CA GLU A 626 -17.76 -24.94 12.21
C GLU A 626 -17.44 -23.70 13.06
N PRO A 627 -18.24 -22.61 13.06
CA PRO A 627 -18.09 -21.49 13.98
C PRO A 627 -18.04 -21.87 15.47
N VAL A 628 -18.76 -22.92 15.88
CA VAL A 628 -18.76 -23.41 17.27
C VAL A 628 -17.44 -24.11 17.57
N VAL A 629 -16.97 -24.97 16.65
CA VAL A 629 -15.69 -25.67 16.75
C VAL A 629 -14.52 -24.69 16.85
N GLU A 630 -14.50 -23.67 15.98
CA GLU A 630 -13.46 -22.62 16.01
C GLU A 630 -13.49 -21.81 17.30
N ALA A 631 -14.67 -21.42 17.78
CA ALA A 631 -14.83 -20.71 19.05
C ALA A 631 -14.36 -21.56 20.25
N ALA A 632 -14.63 -22.88 20.23
CA ALA A 632 -14.16 -23.82 21.23
C ALA A 632 -12.63 -23.92 21.23
N ALA A 633 -12.01 -24.12 20.07
CA ALA A 633 -10.56 -24.19 19.93
C ALA A 633 -9.89 -22.88 20.36
N CYS A 634 -10.46 -21.73 19.96
CA CYS A 634 -10.04 -20.39 20.40
C CYS A 634 -10.05 -20.26 21.93
N ALA A 635 -11.13 -20.70 22.58
CA ALA A 635 -11.34 -20.61 24.01
C ALA A 635 -10.39 -21.55 24.77
N LEU A 636 -10.24 -22.80 24.33
CA LEU A 636 -9.29 -23.75 24.90
C LEU A 636 -7.88 -23.18 24.88
N ASP A 637 -7.44 -22.70 23.72
CA ASP A 637 -6.10 -22.14 23.57
C ASP A 637 -5.93 -20.85 24.40
N ARG A 638 -6.98 -20.04 24.59
CA ARG A 638 -6.90 -18.83 25.44
C ARG A 638 -6.74 -19.16 26.91
N ILE A 639 -7.42 -20.20 27.40
CA ILE A 639 -7.32 -20.63 28.80
C ILE A 639 -5.94 -21.27 29.03
N THR A 640 -5.52 -22.12 28.11
CA THR A 640 -4.42 -23.07 28.31
C THR A 640 -3.06 -22.61 27.83
N GLY A 641 -3.01 -21.67 26.86
CA GLY A 641 -1.78 -21.26 26.19
C GLY A 641 -1.11 -22.39 25.40
N ALA A 642 -1.90 -23.35 24.90
CA ALA A 642 -1.37 -24.58 24.33
C ALA A 642 -0.61 -24.36 23.01
N GLY A 643 -1.01 -23.36 22.22
CA GLY A 643 -0.44 -23.03 20.93
C GLY A 643 -0.55 -24.17 19.92
N LEU A 644 -1.55 -25.06 20.04
CA LEU A 644 -1.67 -26.21 19.16
C LEU A 644 -2.00 -25.76 17.73
N ARG A 645 -1.21 -26.28 16.79
CA ARG A 645 -1.32 -26.02 15.36
C ARG A 645 -1.31 -27.33 14.59
N GLU A 646 -1.97 -27.34 13.46
CA GLU A 646 -1.99 -28.45 12.52
C GLU A 646 -1.61 -27.97 11.12
N ASP A 647 -0.84 -28.82 10.44
CA ASP A 647 -0.38 -28.62 9.07
C ASP A 647 -1.42 -29.27 8.14
N LEU A 648 -2.12 -28.43 7.37
CA LEU A 648 -3.09 -28.85 6.37
C LEU A 648 -2.58 -28.47 4.98
N LEU A 649 -3.12 -29.14 3.96
CA LEU A 649 -2.96 -28.68 2.59
C LEU A 649 -4.28 -28.00 2.21
N ASP A 650 -4.20 -26.76 1.72
CA ASP A 650 -5.36 -26.06 1.17
C ASP A 650 -5.81 -26.69 -0.16
N GLU A 651 -6.86 -26.13 -0.77
CA GLU A 651 -7.43 -26.64 -2.03
C GLU A 651 -6.43 -26.62 -3.20
N ASP A 652 -5.40 -25.76 -3.12
CA ASP A 652 -4.32 -25.61 -4.11
C ASP A 652 -3.07 -26.45 -3.78
N GLY A 653 -3.09 -27.19 -2.67
CA GLY A 653 -1.99 -28.03 -2.22
C GLY A 653 -0.84 -27.26 -1.57
N LEU A 654 -1.07 -26.02 -1.15
CA LEU A 654 -0.15 -25.24 -0.34
C LEU A 654 -0.30 -25.62 1.13
N LEU A 655 0.83 -25.58 1.86
CA LEU A 655 0.84 -25.88 3.28
C LEU A 655 0.22 -24.71 4.05
N GLU A 656 -0.85 -25.00 4.77
CA GLU A 656 -1.53 -24.05 5.63
C GLU A 656 -1.43 -24.49 7.09
N VAL A 657 -0.92 -23.60 7.95
CA VAL A 657 -0.79 -23.86 9.38
C VAL A 657 -1.99 -23.24 10.09
N ARG A 658 -2.90 -24.06 10.60
CA ARG A 658 -4.11 -23.59 11.29
C ARG A 658 -4.10 -23.96 12.76
N ARG A 659 -5.01 -23.36 13.53
CA ARG A 659 -5.27 -23.80 14.91
C ARG A 659 -5.76 -25.24 14.86
N CYS A 660 -5.20 -26.07 15.75
CA CYS A 660 -5.70 -27.44 15.88
C CYS A 660 -7.14 -27.43 16.37
N ILE A 661 -8.04 -28.03 15.59
CA ILE A 661 -9.44 -28.26 15.98
C ILE A 661 -9.70 -29.72 16.35
N ASP A 662 -8.75 -30.64 16.11
CA ASP A 662 -8.90 -32.07 16.42
C ASP A 662 -9.14 -32.33 17.92
N PRO A 663 -10.34 -32.84 18.30
CA PRO A 663 -10.67 -33.13 19.69
C PRO A 663 -9.72 -34.15 20.34
N LYS A 664 -9.17 -35.11 19.57
CA LYS A 664 -8.28 -36.14 20.11
C LYS A 664 -6.92 -35.57 20.50
N THR A 665 -6.37 -34.70 19.67
CA THR A 665 -5.13 -33.98 19.94
C THR A 665 -5.29 -33.11 21.19
N TRP A 666 -6.39 -32.37 21.30
CA TRP A 666 -6.69 -31.59 22.51
C TRP A 666 -6.84 -32.43 23.78
N ARG A 667 -7.60 -33.54 23.72
CA ARG A 667 -7.76 -34.46 24.87
C ARG A 667 -6.43 -35.06 25.31
N THR A 668 -5.60 -35.46 24.35
CA THR A 668 -4.26 -36.02 24.62
C THR A 668 -3.35 -34.97 25.24
N TRP A 669 -3.40 -33.74 24.73
CA TRP A 669 -2.60 -32.65 25.26
C TRP A 669 -3.01 -32.29 26.70
N LEU A 670 -4.31 -32.28 27.01
CA LEU A 670 -4.83 -31.95 28.34
C LEU A 670 -4.61 -33.04 29.40
N ASP A 671 -4.43 -34.30 29.00
CA ASP A 671 -4.35 -35.43 29.92
C ASP A 671 -3.24 -35.28 30.97
N GLY A 672 -3.58 -35.56 32.22
CA GLY A 672 -2.66 -35.50 33.37
C GLY A 672 -2.11 -34.10 33.74
N ARG A 673 -2.50 -33.03 33.04
CA ARG A 673 -2.03 -31.66 33.34
C ARG A 673 -2.70 -31.07 34.56
N GLN A 674 -1.92 -30.35 35.36
CA GLN A 674 -2.39 -29.62 36.53
C GLN A 674 -2.46 -28.13 36.23
N TRP A 675 -3.51 -27.48 36.73
CA TRP A 675 -3.79 -26.08 36.48
C TRP A 675 -3.79 -25.28 37.78
N PRO A 676 -3.29 -24.03 37.77
CA PRO A 676 -3.46 -23.13 38.89
C PRO A 676 -4.96 -22.89 39.19
N ALA A 677 -5.29 -22.64 40.44
CA ALA A 677 -6.65 -22.30 40.82
C ALA A 677 -7.03 -20.89 40.37
N GLY A 678 -8.30 -20.71 39.99
CA GLY A 678 -8.86 -19.42 39.60
C GLY A 678 -8.82 -19.18 38.09
N ARG A 679 -8.93 -17.92 37.71
CA ARG A 679 -8.99 -17.51 36.31
C ARG A 679 -7.62 -17.59 35.66
N LEU A 680 -7.55 -18.28 34.52
CA LEU A 680 -6.36 -18.41 33.70
C LEU A 680 -6.47 -17.60 32.41
N ARG A 681 -5.31 -17.24 31.88
CA ARG A 681 -5.11 -16.68 30.55
C ARG A 681 -3.73 -17.09 30.06
N ASP A 682 -3.66 -17.69 28.88
CA ASP A 682 -2.43 -18.21 28.27
C ASP A 682 -1.68 -19.19 29.21
N GLY A 683 -2.45 -20.06 29.88
CA GLY A 683 -1.92 -21.06 30.83
C GLY A 683 -1.42 -20.50 32.16
N GLN A 684 -1.50 -19.18 32.38
CA GLN A 684 -1.04 -18.50 33.59
C GLN A 684 -2.21 -17.93 34.39
N PRO A 685 -2.07 -17.73 35.72
CA PRO A 685 -3.03 -16.95 36.49
C PRO A 685 -3.23 -15.56 35.87
N PHE A 686 -4.48 -15.14 35.74
CA PHE A 686 -4.84 -13.89 35.10
C PHE A 686 -4.15 -12.68 35.76
N SER A 687 -3.64 -11.79 34.92
CA SER A 687 -3.15 -10.47 35.32
C SER A 687 -3.43 -9.45 34.21
N VAL A 688 -3.49 -8.17 34.58
CA VAL A 688 -3.63 -7.08 33.60
C VAL A 688 -2.42 -7.02 32.65
N GLN A 689 -1.22 -7.36 33.14
CA GLN A 689 -0.01 -7.52 32.33
C GLN A 689 -0.18 -8.60 31.25
N ALA A 690 -0.89 -9.70 31.53
CA ALA A 690 -1.15 -10.74 30.54
C ALA A 690 -1.99 -10.22 29.37
N CYS A 691 -2.98 -9.35 29.62
CA CYS A 691 -3.74 -8.69 28.55
C CYS A 691 -2.82 -7.80 27.68
N TRP A 692 -1.90 -7.05 28.29
CA TRP A 692 -0.94 -6.26 27.52
C TRP A 692 -0.02 -7.13 26.65
N ASN A 693 0.52 -8.21 27.22
CA ASN A 693 1.39 -9.14 26.50
C ASN A 693 0.66 -9.76 25.31
N GLU A 694 -0.60 -10.18 25.48
CA GLU A 694 -1.43 -10.72 24.40
C GLU A 694 -1.71 -9.69 23.31
N LEU A 695 -1.99 -8.44 23.68
CA LEU A 695 -2.29 -7.36 22.73
C LEU A 695 -1.08 -7.03 21.81
N ILE A 696 0.14 -7.11 22.33
CA ILE A 696 1.35 -6.78 21.57
C ILE A 696 2.00 -7.98 20.89
N ALA A 697 1.66 -9.21 21.30
CA ALA A 697 2.25 -10.41 20.73
C ALA A 697 1.94 -10.54 19.24
N GLY A 698 2.96 -10.88 18.44
CA GLY A 698 2.84 -11.05 17.00
C GLY A 698 1.93 -12.21 16.62
N SER A 699 1.96 -13.29 17.41
CA SER A 699 1.19 -14.52 17.22
C SER A 699 -0.24 -14.47 17.75
N SER A 700 -0.69 -13.31 18.25
CA SER A 700 -2.06 -13.15 18.73
C SER A 700 -2.98 -12.74 17.60
N GLU A 701 -4.02 -13.54 17.38
CA GLU A 701 -5.06 -13.26 16.40
C GLU A 701 -5.85 -11.99 16.72
N ARG A 702 -6.44 -11.39 15.69
CA ARG A 702 -7.20 -10.14 15.75
C ARG A 702 -8.24 -10.12 16.88
N LEU A 703 -9.10 -11.14 16.98
CA LEU A 703 -10.15 -11.17 18.00
C LEU A 703 -9.59 -11.26 19.43
N ARG A 704 -8.52 -12.03 19.64
CA ARG A 704 -7.78 -12.09 20.92
C ARG A 704 -7.25 -10.73 21.32
N ARG A 705 -6.57 -10.06 20.39
CA ARG A 705 -6.03 -8.70 20.60
C ARG A 705 -7.15 -7.71 20.92
N ARG A 706 -8.29 -7.79 20.24
CA ARG A 706 -9.47 -6.95 20.52
C ARG A 706 -9.97 -7.14 21.95
N TRP A 707 -10.13 -8.36 22.43
CA TRP A 707 -10.56 -8.63 23.80
C TRP A 707 -9.52 -8.24 24.85
N ALA A 708 -8.25 -8.49 24.56
CA ALA A 708 -7.15 -8.06 25.41
C ALA A 708 -7.14 -6.53 25.58
N ALA A 709 -7.39 -5.79 24.50
CA ALA A 709 -7.56 -4.33 24.55
C ALA A 709 -8.79 -3.90 25.37
N ASP A 710 -9.96 -4.50 25.10
CA ASP A 710 -11.20 -4.15 25.82
C ASP A 710 -11.08 -4.41 27.33
N GLU A 711 -10.53 -5.56 27.72
CA GLU A 711 -10.33 -5.91 29.12
C GLU A 711 -9.29 -5.02 29.81
N LEU A 712 -8.18 -4.72 29.11
CA LEU A 712 -7.15 -3.82 29.62
C LEU A 712 -7.69 -2.41 29.85
N ALA A 713 -8.58 -1.92 28.98
CA ALA A 713 -9.21 -0.61 29.15
C ALA A 713 -10.15 -0.59 30.37
N LEU A 714 -10.99 -1.61 30.51
CA LEU A 714 -11.96 -1.72 31.62
C LEU A 714 -11.29 -1.91 32.99
N ARG A 715 -10.22 -2.71 33.06
CA ARG A 715 -9.52 -3.01 34.33
C ARG A 715 -8.37 -2.06 34.63
N GLY A 716 -7.72 -1.52 33.60
CA GLY A 716 -6.56 -0.62 33.73
C GLY A 716 -6.94 0.84 33.95
N GLY A 717 -8.22 1.22 33.80
CA GLY A 717 -8.72 2.56 34.09
C GLY A 717 -8.26 3.65 33.10
N ALA A 718 -7.65 3.25 31.98
CA ALA A 718 -7.29 4.14 30.87
C ALA A 718 -8.26 3.93 29.72
N ALA A 719 -8.98 4.99 29.32
CA ALA A 719 -9.88 4.95 28.18
C ALA A 719 -9.07 4.89 26.88
N THR A 720 -9.11 3.78 26.16
CA THR A 720 -8.24 3.59 25.00
C THR A 720 -8.94 3.22 23.71
N GLN A 721 -8.24 3.59 22.63
CA GLN A 721 -8.74 3.68 21.27
C GLN A 721 -7.96 2.78 20.30
N VAL A 722 -7.17 1.80 20.77
CA VAL A 722 -6.44 0.94 19.84
C VAL A 722 -7.44 0.04 19.11
N VAL A 723 -7.55 0.23 17.80
CA VAL A 723 -8.30 -0.65 16.91
C VAL A 723 -7.31 -1.57 16.23
N VAL A 724 -7.49 -2.88 16.40
CA VAL A 724 -6.54 -3.92 15.98
C VAL A 724 -6.46 -4.14 14.46
N ARG A 725 -7.37 -3.52 13.70
CA ARG A 725 -7.43 -3.53 12.24
C ARG A 725 -6.79 -2.31 11.59
N TRP A 726 -6.49 -1.25 12.35
CA TRP A 726 -5.78 -0.08 11.85
C TRP A 726 -4.46 -0.46 11.17
N SER A 727 -3.90 0.44 10.37
CA SER A 727 -2.56 0.23 9.82
C SER A 727 -1.54 -0.07 10.92
N VAL A 728 -0.50 -0.87 10.60
CA VAL A 728 0.56 -1.25 11.54
C VAL A 728 1.17 -0.02 12.22
N ASP A 729 1.44 1.03 11.45
CA ASP A 729 1.98 2.29 11.98
C ASP A 729 1.03 2.95 12.98
N ARG A 730 -0.27 3.01 12.66
CA ARG A 730 -1.28 3.61 13.54
C ARG A 730 -1.47 2.78 14.81
N GLN A 731 -1.45 1.45 14.72
CA GLN A 731 -1.45 0.55 15.87
C GLN A 731 -0.23 0.76 16.76
N ARG A 732 0.99 0.75 16.20
CA ARG A 732 2.25 0.98 16.95
C ARG A 732 2.23 2.30 17.70
N LYS A 733 1.89 3.41 17.02
CA LYS A 733 1.78 4.74 17.64
C LYS A 733 0.75 4.81 18.75
N ALA A 734 -0.35 4.06 18.64
CA ALA A 734 -1.40 4.03 19.66
C ALA A 734 -0.99 3.16 20.86
N LEU A 735 -0.37 2.01 20.61
CA LEU A 735 0.19 1.14 21.65
C LEU A 735 1.31 1.83 22.42
N ASP A 736 2.25 2.51 21.76
CA ASP A 736 3.34 3.23 22.43
C ASP A 736 2.81 4.30 23.40
N ARG A 737 1.80 5.07 22.95
CA ARG A 737 1.12 6.07 23.78
C ARG A 737 0.43 5.43 24.98
N TRP A 738 -0.33 4.36 24.74
CA TRP A 738 -1.08 3.69 25.79
C TRP A 738 -0.18 2.99 26.82
N GLY A 739 0.85 2.27 26.37
CA GLY A 739 1.80 1.59 27.25
C GLY A 739 2.54 2.56 28.17
N ASN A 740 2.81 3.79 27.70
CA ASN A 740 3.37 4.84 28.54
C ASN A 740 2.37 5.36 29.59
N GLU A 741 1.10 5.47 29.25
CA GLU A 741 0.04 5.85 30.19
C GLU A 741 -0.18 4.79 31.28
N LEU A 742 -0.29 3.52 30.89
CA LEU A 742 -0.48 2.42 31.85
C LEU A 742 0.68 2.29 32.83
N ARG A 743 1.93 2.46 32.36
CA ARG A 743 3.11 2.52 33.23
C ARG A 743 3.08 3.68 34.20
N ARG A 744 2.55 4.85 33.79
CA ARG A 744 2.35 5.99 34.71
C ARG A 744 1.29 5.71 35.77
N LEU A 745 0.26 4.95 35.43
CA LEU A 745 -0.80 4.54 36.35
C LEU A 745 -0.39 3.37 37.26
N GLY A 746 0.78 2.76 37.03
CA GLY A 746 1.24 1.59 37.78
C GLY A 746 0.47 0.30 37.45
N VAL A 747 -0.15 0.25 36.26
CA VAL A 747 -0.91 -0.91 35.77
C VAL A 747 -0.01 -1.94 35.08
N LEU A 748 1.03 -1.46 34.38
CA LEU A 748 2.16 -2.20 33.82
C LEU A 748 3.44 -1.77 34.55
#